data_AF-A0A420IHG9-F1
#
_entry.id   AF-A0A420IHG9-F1
#
_cell.length_a   1.000
_cell.length_b   1.000
_cell.length_c   1.000
_cell.angle_alpha   90.00
_cell.angle_beta   90.00
_cell.angle_gamma   90.00
#
_symmetry.space_group_name_H-M   'P 1'
#
loop_
_entity.id
_entity.type
_entity.pdbx_description
1 polymer ?
#
loop_
_entity_poly.entity_id
_entity_poly.type
_entity_poly.pdbx_seq_one_letter_code
_entity_poly.pdbx_strand_id
1 'polypeptide(L)'
;MATCSVQEWMDARGEENISPDDSKYHYSEREIIIAESLSNEIREGKTTISLLLQDLKIYIDNGDDLIGISTALKLLLAIFEQIQDISEQQLHFVIDYFAVRIRNEDNHPAYDAGLREIILLFKRISEMNAFNPSESSLIIKSIFALADEKHRFKDLSNAVRQEVYTVVSYFFRQNSHILLKDFGTDKLVAGLLELATFEKKASCLLIVFPLISHISQFWSLGDPQLESLFTSFIRYFPIKIGGLQSESLRLSLEMSNFLTECIVSNNFYASLAFPHFIQILQDHSSMSATTTHEIFIMINTCVKRYSREAVSAWSTNLWNLLKFEVWNSENEDYVEDCLLILQSITTSLEHEKFSHEETHGDTFAKFVTEISNECRDRMVDSPQKFLLSSGRIIHSVASSSKHAFDLVTTTILPSLLALSKDLKLGSERMMLLRVLHYLLRAFVELLDQKDMTSNQAMIETKGALAKFQEGLVEMLSNAVVEFKRITLETSPVEDFENDAKCFFPALESLALLFRIPCYLTRVEEGMIVQELIQILVKSPRNGIIHNEGLHALKKISIHRPTVFVDMILPSLLDELSGLIAFDSKKEFSEIQEINSILNDIADIACHPCLKELDTGFPKGATSSYWHRNFDCFVSHLLQKIDTFFLNKDDICYATATVVALLKGLNIFDGELNSTHIKSATPDPGTLPYEFFWSQILKKALTLNQNFRENSASNSKKQYLDIRQIPNGGDFLEDSFLHLVGNILLIISRSKLNTSDNNIVFKFYNQSLLLENIETKDFVEGLPMHQDVIEPDFMEIPRVSLVSIYPLVGVQPLADDDKYLTKTKIRLGINQNAGNLAKNTILRLLNLDERINSRTRITILYYLQILIAKFHCSRDELKDGGKLLDFIESLVRDSRHKSPQYIQQLYQIIAYMTTASFACYDLKMMRPVFRILCDGLYPEKHDSKTCTLVAQSFRLILAKSRILSEDNYVQVRSLRKGYLLELTKPLFTKYRLYSKLVTQNIGCQHKGKDSYLIALIGILRSMELPLLLNVISIEELVALTLDGTNVSNDDWAKAEYIKLLCVLIRQQPENTEKHIDIIIERMIERTHNTLERPSDANVECRILALEVLRLVIENFGLSLMPFRKVALMAELAVAKDDCHAGVRQAAAQCSLALIYVKV
;
A
#
# COMPACT_ATOMS: atom_id res chain seq x y z
N MET A 1 12.41 5.20 37.70
CA MET A 1 11.14 5.87 38.07
C MET A 1 11.26 7.36 37.74
N ALA A 2 10.73 7.77 36.58
CA ALA A 2 10.62 9.17 36.17
C ALA A 2 9.13 9.42 35.88
N THR A 3 8.53 10.38 36.59
CA THR A 3 7.16 10.83 36.33
C THR A 3 7.23 12.33 36.05
N CYS A 4 7.41 12.68 34.78
CA CYS A 4 7.07 14.00 34.24
C CYS A 4 5.87 13.83 33.30
N SER A 5 4.97 14.79 33.29
CA SER A 5 3.78 14.78 32.44
C SER A 5 4.15 15.11 30.99
N VAL A 6 3.44 14.51 30.02
CA VAL A 6 3.60 14.77 28.58
C VAL A 6 3.51 16.27 28.24
N GLN A 7 2.74 17.03 29.02
CA GLN A 7 2.56 18.48 28.85
C GLN A 7 3.88 19.26 29.00
N GLU A 8 4.71 18.91 30.00
CA GLU A 8 6.02 19.58 30.22
C GLU A 8 7.00 19.35 29.04
N TRP A 9 6.76 18.32 28.23
CA TRP A 9 7.60 17.96 27.08
C TRP A 9 7.14 18.66 25.81
N MET A 10 5.83 18.88 25.66
CA MET A 10 5.26 19.67 24.57
C MET A 10 5.63 21.15 24.69
N ASP A 11 5.65 21.69 25.91
CA ASP A 11 5.98 23.09 26.16
C ASP A 11 7.44 23.43 25.76
N ALA A 12 8.36 22.45 25.83
CA ALA A 12 9.76 22.62 25.40
C ALA A 12 9.92 22.79 23.87
N ARG A 13 8.98 22.28 23.06
CA ARG A 13 8.98 22.45 21.59
C ARG A 13 8.24 23.69 21.12
N GLY A 14 7.36 24.25 21.95
CA GLY A 14 6.73 25.55 21.69
C GLY A 14 7.76 26.66 21.47
N GLU A 15 8.98 26.49 21.99
CA GLU A 15 10.11 27.41 21.84
C GLU A 15 11.03 27.11 20.63
N GLU A 16 10.90 25.94 19.96
CA GLU A 16 11.81 25.51 18.87
C GLU A 16 11.25 25.67 17.44
N ASN A 17 9.94 25.92 17.24
CA ASN A 17 9.37 26.21 15.91
C ASN A 17 9.59 27.67 15.44
N ILE A 18 10.62 28.29 15.99
CA ILE A 18 11.07 29.64 15.71
C ILE A 18 12.20 29.49 14.69
N SER A 19 12.12 30.17 13.54
CA SER A 19 13.16 30.13 12.52
C SER A 19 14.55 30.47 13.12
N PRO A 20 15.69 30.08 12.52
CA PRO A 20 17.01 30.46 13.03
C PRO A 20 17.20 31.98 13.19
N ASP A 21 16.33 32.78 12.56
CA ASP A 21 16.30 34.25 12.62
C ASP A 21 15.46 34.81 13.78
N ASP A 22 14.75 33.96 14.51
CA ASP A 22 13.65 34.37 15.38
C ASP A 22 13.96 33.99 16.86
N SER A 23 15.17 33.47 17.14
CA SER A 23 15.75 33.25 18.47
C SER A 23 16.17 34.55 19.17
N LYS A 24 15.39 35.62 19.03
CA LYS A 24 15.64 36.88 19.73
C LYS A 24 15.05 36.78 21.13
N TYR A 25 15.91 37.01 22.12
CA TYR A 25 15.47 37.21 23.50
C TYR A 25 14.34 38.25 23.52
N HIS A 26 13.22 37.95 24.17
CA HIS A 26 12.06 38.85 24.13
C HIS A 26 12.29 40.10 25.00
N TYR A 27 12.65 41.20 24.34
CA TYR A 27 12.72 42.53 24.93
C TYR A 27 11.38 43.24 24.86
N SER A 28 11.08 44.05 25.87
CA SER A 28 9.97 45.00 25.76
C SER A 28 10.31 46.12 24.78
N GLU A 29 9.31 46.73 24.16
CA GLU A 29 9.50 47.85 23.22
C GLU A 29 10.30 49.01 23.86
N ARG A 30 10.12 49.23 25.17
CA ARG A 30 10.90 50.20 25.94
C ARG A 30 12.37 49.79 26.08
N GLU A 31 12.64 48.53 26.37
CA GLU A 31 14.02 48.01 26.48
C GLU A 31 14.77 48.13 25.15
N ILE A 32 14.11 47.86 24.02
CA ILE A 32 14.69 48.00 22.69
C ILE A 32 15.06 49.47 22.42
N ILE A 33 14.14 50.40 22.66
CA ILE A 33 14.37 51.84 22.43
C ILE A 33 15.53 52.35 23.30
N ILE A 34 15.58 51.94 24.58
CA ILE A 34 16.65 52.34 25.50
C ILE A 34 17.98 51.72 25.06
N ALA A 35 17.99 50.44 24.70
CA ALA A 35 19.18 49.75 24.22
C ALA A 35 19.71 50.38 22.92
N GLU A 36 18.85 50.75 21.96
CA GLU A 36 19.23 51.43 20.73
C GLU A 36 19.83 52.81 20.99
N SER A 37 19.22 53.59 21.88
CA SER A 37 19.75 54.90 22.26
C SER A 37 21.14 54.79 22.89
N LEU A 38 21.31 53.91 23.88
CA LEU A 38 22.59 53.71 24.56
C LEU A 38 23.64 53.10 23.64
N SER A 39 23.25 52.18 22.76
CA SER A 39 24.15 51.58 21.77
C SER A 39 24.65 52.62 20.75
N ASN A 40 23.79 53.53 20.32
CA ASN A 40 24.18 54.65 19.46
C ASN A 40 25.11 55.63 20.18
N GLU A 41 24.86 55.95 21.46
CA GLU A 41 25.76 56.77 22.27
C GLU A 41 27.15 56.14 22.44
N ILE A 42 27.22 54.81 22.56
CA ILE A 42 28.48 54.08 22.63
C ILE A 42 29.20 54.11 21.27
N ARG A 43 28.49 53.92 20.16
CA ARG A 43 29.06 54.01 18.78
C ARG A 43 29.56 55.42 18.44
N GLU A 44 28.86 56.46 18.92
CA GLU A 44 29.24 57.86 18.75
C GLU A 44 30.33 58.31 19.72
N GLY A 45 30.77 57.43 20.64
CA GLY A 45 31.82 57.72 21.63
C GLY A 45 31.39 58.68 22.75
N LYS A 46 30.08 58.91 22.93
CA LYS A 46 29.51 59.78 23.97
C LYS A 46 29.54 59.14 25.36
N THR A 47 29.45 57.80 25.41
CA THR A 47 29.45 56.99 26.64
C THR A 47 30.39 55.79 26.44
N THR A 48 31.01 55.29 27.51
CA THR A 48 31.85 54.07 27.46
C THR A 48 31.19 52.91 28.20
N ILE A 49 31.51 51.67 27.83
CA ILE A 49 30.98 50.47 28.51
C ILE A 49 31.37 50.45 30.00
N SER A 50 32.55 50.94 30.36
CA SER A 50 32.98 51.05 31.75
C SER A 50 32.10 52.00 32.56
N LEU A 51 31.70 53.14 31.98
CA LEU A 51 30.75 54.08 32.60
C LEU A 51 29.35 53.46 32.70
N LEU A 52 28.89 52.80 31.64
CA LEU A 52 27.60 52.11 31.64
C LEU A 52 27.53 51.03 32.74
N LEU A 53 28.57 50.21 32.89
CA LEU A 53 28.64 49.21 33.96
C LEU A 53 28.66 49.85 35.33
N GLN A 54 29.35 50.98 35.51
CA GLN A 54 29.37 51.72 36.77
C GLN A 54 27.99 52.26 37.13
N ASP A 55 27.23 52.76 36.15
CA ASP A 55 25.87 53.26 36.33
C ASP A 55 24.88 52.12 36.62
N LEU A 56 25.02 50.98 35.92
CA LEU A 56 24.21 49.79 36.15
C LEU A 56 24.56 49.06 37.46
N LYS A 57 25.78 49.22 37.97
CA LYS A 57 26.27 48.57 39.20
C LYS A 57 25.36 48.82 40.40
N ILE A 58 24.82 50.03 40.52
CA ILE A 58 23.91 50.41 41.61
C ILE A 58 22.66 49.53 41.64
N TYR A 59 22.20 49.08 40.47
CA TYR A 59 21.05 48.18 40.33
C TYR A 59 21.46 46.71 40.43
N ILE A 60 22.59 46.32 39.84
CA ILE A 60 23.10 44.93 39.81
C ILE A 60 23.55 44.44 41.20
N ASP A 61 24.05 45.35 42.04
CA ASP A 61 24.52 45.06 43.40
C ASP A 61 23.45 45.34 44.47
N ASN A 62 22.23 45.73 44.07
CA ASN A 62 21.13 45.96 45.00
C ASN A 62 20.55 44.64 45.50
N GLY A 63 21.06 44.16 46.65
CA GLY A 63 20.69 42.87 47.23
C GLY A 63 19.20 42.68 47.54
N ASP A 64 18.42 43.77 47.62
CA ASP A 64 17.00 43.73 47.98
C ASP A 64 16.05 43.69 46.76
N ASP A 65 16.53 44.01 45.55
CA ASP A 65 15.69 44.11 44.33
C ASP A 65 16.09 43.11 43.24
N LEU A 66 15.68 41.85 43.41
CA LEU A 66 15.97 40.77 42.46
C LEU A 66 15.40 41.03 41.05
N ILE A 67 14.27 41.73 40.96
CA ILE A 67 13.62 42.08 39.68
C ILE A 67 14.42 43.18 38.99
N GLY A 68 14.84 44.19 39.74
CA GLY A 68 15.72 45.25 39.26
C GLY A 68 17.05 44.71 38.73
N ILE A 69 17.65 43.74 39.44
CA ILE A 69 18.87 43.05 39.00
C ILE A 69 18.66 42.37 37.65
N SER A 70 17.64 41.51 37.51
CA SER A 70 17.36 40.80 36.25
C SER A 70 17.05 41.79 35.12
N THR A 71 16.32 42.86 35.39
CA THR A 71 16.00 43.90 34.40
C THR A 71 17.25 44.65 33.94
N ALA A 72 18.15 45.01 34.86
CA ALA A 72 19.41 45.67 34.54
C ALA A 72 20.32 44.78 33.67
N LEU A 73 20.41 43.49 34.00
CA LEU A 73 21.20 42.53 33.23
C LEU A 73 20.58 42.21 31.86
N LYS A 74 19.25 42.18 31.77
CA LYS A 74 18.52 42.05 30.51
C LYS A 74 18.80 43.24 29.59
N LEU A 75 18.80 44.47 30.12
CA LEU A 75 19.14 45.66 29.37
C LEU A 75 20.60 45.63 28.90
N LEU A 76 21.52 45.17 29.76
CA LEU A 76 22.92 45.00 29.40
C LEU A 76 23.10 44.02 28.23
N LEU A 77 22.40 42.87 28.27
CA LEU A 77 22.41 41.91 27.16
C LEU A 77 21.90 42.54 25.85
N ALA A 78 20.78 43.27 25.90
CA ALA A 78 20.20 43.95 24.74
C ALA A 78 21.19 44.93 24.08
N ILE A 79 21.98 45.64 24.90
CA ILE A 79 23.02 46.57 24.43
C ILE A 79 24.15 45.80 23.73
N PHE A 80 24.63 44.69 24.31
CA PHE A 80 25.69 43.87 23.72
C PHE A 80 25.26 43.13 22.43
N GLU A 81 23.97 42.88 22.24
CA GLU A 81 23.46 42.37 20.96
C GLU A 81 23.58 43.40 19.83
N GLN A 82 23.54 44.69 20.15
CA GLN A 82 23.56 45.78 19.16
C GLN A 82 24.95 46.40 18.93
N ILE A 83 25.96 46.04 19.72
CA ILE A 83 27.31 46.60 19.60
C ILE A 83 28.27 45.55 19.01
N GLN A 84 29.27 45.99 18.26
CA GLN A 84 30.37 45.14 17.75
C GLN A 84 31.77 45.70 18.07
N ASP A 85 31.93 47.03 18.17
CA ASP A 85 33.22 47.68 18.39
C ASP A 85 33.51 47.88 19.88
N ILE A 86 34.09 46.87 20.53
CA ILE A 86 34.49 46.90 21.95
C ILE A 86 35.96 46.48 22.05
N SER A 87 36.71 47.10 22.97
CA SER A 87 38.11 46.70 23.21
C SER A 87 38.20 45.39 24.02
N GLU A 88 39.23 44.59 23.74
CA GLU A 88 39.52 43.34 24.46
C GLU A 88 39.61 43.53 25.98
N GLN A 89 40.23 44.62 26.45
CA GLN A 89 40.36 44.95 27.87
C GLN A 89 39.00 45.20 28.55
N GLN A 90 38.06 45.84 27.85
CA GLN A 90 36.71 46.09 28.36
C GLN A 90 35.90 44.78 28.41
N LEU A 91 36.05 43.91 27.41
CA LEU A 91 35.43 42.59 27.44
C LEU A 91 35.97 41.75 28.60
N HIS A 92 37.28 41.73 28.82
CA HIS A 92 37.89 41.03 29.97
C HIS A 92 37.31 41.53 31.30
N PHE A 93 37.19 42.85 31.49
CA PHE A 93 36.61 43.41 32.71
C PHE A 93 35.15 42.97 32.95
N VAL A 94 34.33 42.94 31.89
CA VAL A 94 32.95 42.44 31.95
C VAL A 94 32.92 40.96 32.34
N ILE A 95 33.77 40.15 31.69
CA ILE A 95 33.86 38.71 31.93
C ILE A 95 34.29 38.44 33.37
N ASP A 96 35.35 39.08 33.85
CA ASP A 96 35.86 38.89 35.22
C ASP A 96 34.82 39.28 36.28
N TYR A 97 34.16 40.43 36.10
CA TYR A 97 33.10 40.88 36.99
C TYR A 97 31.98 39.85 37.13
N PHE A 98 31.45 39.34 36.02
CA PHE A 98 30.37 38.37 36.05
C PHE A 98 30.83 36.95 36.41
N ALA A 99 32.07 36.59 36.12
CA ALA A 99 32.64 35.31 36.54
C ALA A 99 32.73 35.22 38.08
N VAL A 100 33.11 36.31 38.76
CA VAL A 100 33.06 36.39 40.24
C VAL A 100 31.63 36.19 40.74
N ARG A 101 30.66 36.86 40.09
CA ARG A 101 29.24 36.76 40.47
C ARG A 101 28.69 35.33 40.33
N ILE A 102 28.96 34.63 39.23
CA ILE A 102 28.51 33.24 39.03
C ILE A 102 29.11 32.31 40.10
N ARG A 103 30.42 32.45 40.37
CA ARG A 103 31.09 31.64 41.40
C ARG A 103 30.39 31.79 42.75
N ASN A 104 29.97 33.00 43.11
CA ASN A 104 29.20 33.30 44.31
C ASN A 104 29.80 32.65 45.58
N GLU A 105 31.11 32.80 45.76
CA GLU A 105 31.86 32.18 46.86
C GLU A 105 31.30 32.60 48.25
N ASP A 106 30.78 33.83 48.33
CA ASP A 106 30.16 34.39 49.54
C ASP A 106 28.70 33.93 49.78
N ASN A 107 28.13 33.11 48.88
CA ASN A 107 26.75 32.61 48.93
C ASN A 107 25.68 33.71 49.04
N HIS A 108 25.85 34.81 48.31
CA HIS A 108 24.91 35.90 48.28
C HIS A 108 23.68 35.55 47.41
N PRO A 109 22.45 35.50 47.95
CA PRO A 109 21.28 35.03 47.20
C PRO A 109 20.93 35.91 45.99
N ALA A 110 21.23 37.21 46.04
CA ALA A 110 21.01 38.12 44.92
C ALA A 110 21.90 37.82 43.70
N TYR A 111 22.99 37.06 43.84
CA TYR A 111 23.91 36.78 42.73
C TYR A 111 23.37 35.76 41.75
N ASP A 112 22.39 34.95 42.17
CA ASP A 112 21.68 34.02 41.30
C ASP A 112 20.59 34.73 40.46
N ALA A 113 20.20 35.97 40.82
CA ALA A 113 19.29 36.77 40.02
C ALA A 113 19.96 37.26 38.73
N GLY A 114 19.30 37.04 37.59
CA GLY A 114 19.78 37.42 36.26
C GLY A 114 20.85 36.48 35.68
N LEU A 115 21.01 35.26 36.23
CA LEU A 115 22.02 34.31 35.79
C LEU A 115 21.83 33.89 34.32
N ARG A 116 20.57 33.78 33.85
CA ARG A 116 20.28 33.46 32.44
C ARG A 116 20.86 34.52 31.50
N GLU A 117 20.64 35.79 31.83
CA GLU A 117 21.10 36.94 31.06
C GLU A 117 22.63 37.00 31.03
N ILE A 118 23.30 36.69 32.14
CA ILE A 118 24.78 36.62 32.19
C ILE A 118 25.32 35.50 31.29
N ILE A 119 24.69 34.32 31.30
CA ILE A 119 25.12 33.18 30.48
C ILE A 119 24.94 33.51 28.99
N LEU A 120 23.81 34.09 28.61
CA LEU A 120 23.58 34.57 27.24
C LEU A 120 24.54 35.70 26.85
N LEU A 121 24.88 36.58 27.79
CA LEU A 121 25.87 37.63 27.58
C LEU A 121 27.24 37.04 27.29
N PHE A 122 27.67 35.99 27.99
CA PHE A 122 28.93 35.29 27.68
C PHE A 122 28.93 34.65 26.30
N LYS A 123 27.81 34.06 25.88
CA LYS A 123 27.65 33.57 24.50
C LYS A 123 27.82 34.72 23.51
N ARG A 124 27.11 35.83 23.72
CA ARG A 124 27.16 36.99 22.83
C ARG A 124 28.55 37.60 22.75
N ILE A 125 29.23 37.76 23.88
CA ILE A 125 30.61 38.25 23.96
C ILE A 125 31.55 37.32 23.17
N SER A 126 31.37 36.00 23.26
CA SER A 126 32.22 35.04 22.55
C SER A 126 32.09 35.09 21.02
N GLU A 127 30.99 35.64 20.49
CA GLU A 127 30.77 35.84 19.06
C GLU A 127 31.37 37.17 18.53
N MET A 128 31.91 38.03 19.41
CA MET A 128 32.49 39.30 19.03
C MET A 128 33.93 39.15 18.53
N ASN A 129 34.30 39.94 17.52
CA ASN A 129 35.64 39.91 16.92
C ASN A 129 36.78 40.23 17.90
N ALA A 130 36.50 40.99 18.96
CA ALA A 130 37.46 41.41 19.97
C ALA A 130 37.58 40.42 21.15
N PHE A 131 36.84 39.30 21.13
CA PHE A 131 36.92 38.29 22.18
C PHE A 131 38.28 37.57 22.12
N ASN A 132 39.01 37.58 23.23
CA ASN A 132 40.20 36.76 23.38
C ASN A 132 39.79 35.33 23.77
N PRO A 133 40.10 34.32 22.94
CA PRO A 133 39.76 32.92 23.22
C PRO A 133 40.28 32.37 24.56
N SER A 134 41.31 33.00 25.16
CA SER A 134 41.86 32.63 26.47
C SER A 134 40.88 32.89 27.62
N GLU A 135 39.93 33.81 27.44
CA GLU A 135 38.90 34.14 28.44
C GLU A 135 37.87 33.01 28.62
N SER A 136 37.76 32.10 27.64
CA SER A 136 36.90 30.92 27.73
C SER A 136 37.19 30.10 28.99
N SER A 137 38.45 30.07 29.43
CA SER A 137 38.86 29.36 30.63
C SER A 137 38.25 29.96 31.89
N LEU A 138 38.24 31.29 32.01
CA LEU A 138 37.63 31.98 33.15
C LEU A 138 36.12 31.75 33.19
N ILE A 139 35.46 31.82 32.04
CA ILE A 139 34.02 31.58 31.89
C ILE A 139 33.66 30.16 32.32
N ILE A 140 34.29 29.14 31.72
CA ILE A 140 33.99 27.73 32.03
C ILE A 140 34.26 27.40 33.50
N LYS A 141 35.37 27.90 34.06
CA LYS A 141 35.68 27.73 35.49
C LYS A 141 34.59 28.33 36.38
N SER A 142 34.06 29.49 36.03
CA SER A 142 32.96 30.11 36.79
C SER A 142 31.67 29.29 36.69
N ILE A 143 31.34 28.76 35.51
CA ILE A 143 30.14 27.95 35.30
C ILE A 143 30.22 26.64 36.09
N PHE A 144 31.37 25.98 36.13
CA PHE A 144 31.56 24.74 36.90
C PHE A 144 31.36 24.94 38.41
N ALA A 145 31.58 26.14 38.94
CA ALA A 145 31.29 26.45 40.34
C ALA A 145 29.78 26.38 40.67
N LEU A 146 28.88 26.35 39.68
CA LEU A 146 27.45 26.13 39.91
C LEU A 146 27.14 24.69 40.35
N ALA A 147 28.02 23.74 40.04
CA ALA A 147 27.92 22.34 40.48
C ALA A 147 28.56 22.10 41.86
N ASP A 148 28.64 23.14 42.70
CA ASP A 148 29.23 23.09 44.05
C ASP A 148 28.58 22.05 44.99
N GLU A 149 29.11 21.91 46.21
CA GLU A 149 28.61 20.97 47.22
C GLU A 149 27.12 21.16 47.57
N LYS A 150 26.55 22.34 47.27
CA LYS A 150 25.13 22.65 47.48
C LYS A 150 24.26 22.32 46.27
N HIS A 151 24.88 21.92 45.15
CA HIS A 151 24.23 21.61 43.89
C HIS A 151 23.33 22.75 43.38
N ARG A 152 23.78 24.01 43.52
CA ARG A 152 23.02 25.21 43.10
C ARG A 152 22.45 25.07 41.70
N PHE A 153 23.20 24.48 40.78
CA PHE A 153 22.79 24.25 39.41
C PHE A 153 21.48 23.46 39.28
N LYS A 154 21.26 22.44 40.13
CA LYS A 154 20.06 21.58 40.08
C LYS A 154 18.77 22.35 40.39
N ASP A 155 18.85 23.36 41.27
CA ASP A 155 17.70 24.13 41.74
C ASP A 155 17.33 25.28 40.79
N LEU A 156 18.15 25.52 39.74
CA LEU A 156 17.85 26.50 38.70
C LEU A 156 16.72 26.03 37.78
N SER A 157 16.00 27.00 37.20
CA SER A 157 14.92 26.72 36.25
C SER A 157 15.43 25.96 35.02
N ASN A 158 14.54 25.22 34.36
CA ASN A 158 14.87 24.46 33.15
C ASN A 158 15.50 25.34 32.06
N ALA A 159 14.92 26.52 31.82
CA ALA A 159 15.42 27.47 30.83
C ALA A 159 16.85 27.92 31.15
N VAL A 160 17.17 28.22 32.42
CA VAL A 160 18.53 28.62 32.83
C VAL A 160 19.52 27.47 32.62
N ARG A 161 19.17 26.25 33.04
CA ARG A 161 20.03 25.07 32.86
C ARG A 161 20.30 24.76 31.39
N GLN A 162 19.28 24.88 30.54
CA GLN A 162 19.41 24.70 29.09
C GLN A 162 20.41 25.70 28.48
N GLU A 163 20.32 26.99 28.83
CA GLU A 163 21.27 28.00 28.33
C GLU A 163 22.70 27.73 28.81
N VAL A 164 22.87 27.29 30.07
CA VAL A 164 24.19 26.91 30.58
C VAL A 164 24.77 25.75 29.77
N TYR A 165 24.01 24.69 29.50
CA TYR A 165 24.49 23.59 28.65
C TYR A 165 24.78 24.04 27.22
N THR A 166 23.97 24.93 26.63
CA THR A 166 24.21 25.51 25.30
C THR A 166 25.56 26.24 25.26
N VAL A 167 25.85 27.06 26.26
CA VAL A 167 27.10 27.83 26.33
C VAL A 167 28.31 26.93 26.59
N VAL A 168 28.19 25.96 27.50
CA VAL A 168 29.24 24.95 27.72
C VAL A 168 29.51 24.19 26.41
N SER A 169 28.46 23.75 25.72
CA SER A 169 28.57 23.04 24.43
C SER A 169 29.24 23.90 23.36
N TYR A 170 28.91 25.19 23.29
CA TYR A 170 29.54 26.15 22.36
C TYR A 170 31.05 26.24 22.60
N PHE A 171 31.48 26.52 23.83
CA PHE A 171 32.91 26.66 24.15
C PHE A 171 33.67 25.34 24.02
N PHE A 172 33.05 24.21 24.36
CA PHE A 172 33.66 22.90 24.20
C PHE A 172 33.86 22.51 22.73
N ARG A 173 33.07 23.07 21.81
CA ARG A 173 33.22 22.86 20.36
C ARG A 173 34.19 23.86 19.73
N GLN A 174 34.07 25.15 20.06
CA GLN A 174 34.83 26.23 19.40
C GLN A 174 36.21 26.49 20.03
N ASN A 175 36.33 26.36 21.36
CA ASN A 175 37.52 26.74 22.13
C ASN A 175 38.19 25.54 22.83
N SER A 176 37.92 24.32 22.37
CA SER A 176 38.43 23.06 22.98
C SER A 176 39.94 23.07 23.21
N HIS A 177 40.73 23.50 22.22
CA HIS A 177 42.20 23.50 22.29
C HIS A 177 42.76 24.33 23.46
N ILE A 178 42.11 25.44 23.82
CA ILE A 178 42.54 26.32 24.93
C ILE A 178 42.11 25.71 26.25
N LEU A 179 40.84 25.28 26.34
CA LEU A 179 40.32 24.65 27.55
C LEU A 179 41.12 23.39 27.91
N LEU A 180 41.46 22.56 26.92
CA LEU A 180 42.27 21.36 27.11
C LEU A 180 43.68 21.70 27.61
N LYS A 181 44.28 22.79 27.14
CA LYS A 181 45.59 23.27 27.58
C LYS A 181 45.56 23.78 29.03
N ASP A 182 44.51 24.50 29.42
CA ASP A 182 44.44 25.19 30.71
C ASP A 182 43.93 24.29 31.84
N PHE A 183 42.98 23.39 31.56
CA PHE A 183 42.35 22.51 32.58
C PHE A 183 42.83 21.06 32.52
N GLY A 184 43.18 20.57 31.34
CA GLY A 184 43.27 19.14 31.05
C GLY A 184 41.90 18.48 30.87
N THR A 185 41.88 17.29 30.28
CA THR A 185 40.66 16.51 30.01
C THR A 185 39.93 16.10 31.28
N ASP A 186 40.67 15.70 32.33
CA ASP A 186 40.10 15.21 33.60
C ASP A 186 39.13 16.19 34.23
N LYS A 187 39.56 17.45 34.41
CA LYS A 187 38.77 18.47 35.08
C LYS A 187 37.58 18.92 34.24
N LEU A 188 37.73 18.95 32.92
CA LEU A 188 36.64 19.32 32.01
C LEU A 188 35.54 18.26 31.97
N VAL A 189 35.93 16.98 31.91
CA VAL A 189 34.99 15.85 31.97
C VAL A 189 34.32 15.80 33.34
N ALA A 190 35.09 15.90 34.44
CA ALA A 190 34.53 15.92 35.79
C ALA A 190 33.52 17.07 35.98
N GLY A 191 33.86 18.30 35.59
CA GLY A 191 32.96 19.45 35.72
C GLY A 191 31.68 19.32 34.88
N LEU A 192 31.77 18.76 33.66
CA LEU A 192 30.57 18.45 32.86
C LEU A 192 29.69 17.38 33.54
N LEU A 193 30.30 16.32 34.06
CA LEU A 193 29.59 15.24 34.73
C LEU A 193 28.93 15.72 36.02
N GLU A 194 29.61 16.55 36.82
CA GLU A 194 29.04 17.19 38.02
C GLU A 194 27.81 18.03 37.67
N LEU A 195 27.88 18.85 36.62
CA LEU A 195 26.72 19.59 36.11
C LEU A 195 25.58 18.67 35.64
N ALA A 196 25.90 17.55 34.99
CA ALA A 196 24.91 16.62 34.41
C ALA A 196 24.41 15.54 35.38
N THR A 197 24.96 15.44 36.59
CA THR A 197 24.72 14.32 37.53
C THR A 197 23.24 14.14 37.86
N PHE A 198 22.51 15.25 38.05
CA PHE A 198 21.10 15.23 38.45
C PHE A 198 20.12 15.58 37.31
N GLU A 199 20.59 15.64 36.06
CA GLU A 199 19.74 16.09 34.95
C GLU A 199 18.71 15.01 34.56
N LYS A 200 17.46 15.43 34.41
CA LYS A 200 16.32 14.58 34.07
C LYS A 200 15.40 15.20 33.01
N LYS A 201 15.58 16.48 32.67
CA LYS A 201 14.72 17.20 31.73
C LYS A 201 15.19 16.97 30.29
N ALA A 202 14.23 16.69 29.41
CA ALA A 202 14.48 16.35 28.01
C ALA A 202 15.23 17.47 27.27
N SER A 203 14.77 18.72 27.38
CA SER A 203 15.38 19.90 26.75
C SER A 203 16.86 20.06 27.07
N CYS A 204 17.27 19.71 28.29
CA CYS A 204 18.68 19.72 28.67
C CYS A 204 19.44 18.51 28.12
N LEU A 205 18.86 17.30 28.22
CA LEU A 205 19.48 16.06 27.71
C LEU A 205 19.68 16.08 26.19
N LEU A 206 18.82 16.77 25.44
CA LEU A 206 18.96 17.02 24.00
C LEU A 206 20.22 17.84 23.65
N ILE A 207 20.83 18.52 24.61
CA ILE A 207 22.11 19.25 24.43
C ILE A 207 23.26 18.42 25.01
N VAL A 208 23.05 17.82 26.18
CA VAL A 208 24.08 17.05 26.91
C VAL A 208 24.50 15.81 26.14
N PHE A 209 23.58 15.04 25.56
CA PHE A 209 23.94 13.84 24.78
C PHE A 209 24.80 14.19 23.55
N PRO A 210 24.41 15.12 22.65
CA PRO A 210 25.29 15.55 21.56
C PRO A 210 26.64 16.11 22.01
N LEU A 211 26.70 16.75 23.18
CA LEU A 211 27.95 17.24 23.73
C LEU A 211 28.85 16.07 24.18
N ILE A 212 28.32 15.09 24.92
CA ILE A 212 29.07 13.90 25.33
C ILE A 212 29.56 13.11 24.11
N SER A 213 28.71 12.91 23.10
CA SER A 213 29.11 12.26 21.84
C SER A 213 30.25 13.01 21.15
N HIS A 214 30.17 14.34 21.05
CA HIS A 214 31.23 15.17 20.47
C HIS A 214 32.55 15.04 21.25
N ILE A 215 32.51 15.14 22.58
CA ILE A 215 33.70 15.01 23.42
C ILE A 215 34.33 13.63 23.25
N SER A 216 33.51 12.57 23.29
CA SER A 216 33.98 11.19 23.16
C SER A 216 34.61 10.92 21.79
N GLN A 217 34.13 11.58 20.73
CA GLN A 217 34.62 11.38 19.37
C GLN A 217 35.87 12.21 19.04
N PHE A 218 35.95 13.45 19.51
CA PHE A 218 36.96 14.41 19.05
C PHE A 218 38.07 14.72 20.07
N TRP A 219 37.89 14.40 21.36
CA TRP A 219 38.91 14.67 22.39
C TRP A 219 39.76 13.43 22.65
N SER A 220 41.06 13.62 22.96
CA SER A 220 41.93 12.51 23.37
C SER A 220 41.72 12.18 24.85
N LEU A 221 40.72 11.35 25.13
CA LEU A 221 40.40 10.91 26.48
C LEU A 221 41.16 9.63 26.86
N GLY A 222 41.45 9.45 28.14
CA GLY A 222 41.90 8.16 28.67
C GLY A 222 40.72 7.27 29.08
N ASP A 223 41.03 6.02 29.40
CA ASP A 223 40.04 5.00 29.78
C ASP A 223 39.17 5.42 30.99
N PRO A 224 39.70 5.98 32.09
CA PRO A 224 38.88 6.38 33.24
C PRO A 224 37.83 7.45 32.90
N GLN A 225 38.20 8.40 32.04
CA GLN A 225 37.29 9.47 31.62
C GLN A 225 36.18 8.89 30.72
N LEU A 226 36.53 8.01 29.78
CA LEU A 226 35.55 7.33 28.93
C LEU A 226 34.59 6.46 29.75
N GLU A 227 35.08 5.68 30.71
CA GLU A 227 34.23 4.88 31.62
C GLU A 227 33.24 5.76 32.40
N SER A 228 33.71 6.92 32.89
CA SER A 228 32.86 7.86 33.63
C SER A 228 31.77 8.48 32.74
N LEU A 229 32.10 8.83 31.49
CA LEU A 229 31.14 9.34 30.50
C LEU A 229 30.11 8.26 30.15
N PHE A 230 30.55 7.04 29.87
CA PHE A 230 29.68 5.91 29.56
C PHE A 230 28.67 5.65 30.67
N THR A 231 29.15 5.55 31.92
CA THR A 231 28.32 5.32 33.11
C THR A 231 27.28 6.45 33.30
N SER A 232 27.61 7.66 32.87
CA SER A 232 26.71 8.81 32.97
C SER A 232 25.49 8.71 32.06
N PHE A 233 25.66 8.32 30.79
CA PHE A 233 24.55 8.27 29.84
C PHE A 233 23.86 6.90 29.76
N ILE A 234 24.56 5.78 30.00
CA ILE A 234 23.99 4.44 29.79
C ILE A 234 22.79 4.17 30.70
N ARG A 235 22.72 4.83 31.87
CA ARG A 235 21.61 4.75 32.82
C ARG A 235 20.25 5.19 32.26
N TYR A 236 20.22 5.91 31.14
CA TYR A 236 18.99 6.33 30.45
C TYR A 236 18.48 5.28 29.44
N PHE A 237 19.27 4.23 29.14
CA PHE A 237 18.90 3.18 28.20
C PHE A 237 18.15 2.02 28.90
N PRO A 238 17.03 1.51 28.33
CA PRO A 238 16.28 2.05 27.21
C PRO A 238 15.34 3.21 27.62
N ILE A 239 15.08 4.15 26.69
CA ILE A 239 14.20 5.30 26.93
C ILE A 239 12.73 4.88 26.77
N LYS A 240 11.95 4.96 27.86
CA LYS A 240 10.50 4.74 27.85
C LYS A 240 9.75 6.02 28.23
N ILE A 241 9.20 6.74 27.24
CA ILE A 241 8.31 7.90 27.48
C ILE A 241 6.85 7.41 27.48
N GLY A 242 6.10 7.66 28.56
CA GLY A 242 4.68 7.31 28.63
C GLY A 242 3.78 8.37 27.99
N GLY A 243 2.95 7.99 27.00
CA GLY A 243 1.92 8.86 26.41
C GLY A 243 1.34 8.34 25.08
N LEU A 244 0.04 8.52 24.84
CA LEU A 244 -0.67 8.14 23.60
C LEU A 244 -0.69 9.26 22.52
N GLN A 245 0.20 10.25 22.62
CA GLN A 245 0.22 11.41 21.71
C GLN A 245 1.37 11.32 20.69
N SER A 246 1.13 11.66 19.43
CA SER A 246 2.10 11.57 18.33
C SER A 246 3.41 12.32 18.59
N GLU A 247 3.33 13.43 19.34
CA GLU A 247 4.49 14.26 19.67
C GLU A 247 5.40 13.61 20.75
N SER A 248 4.82 12.91 21.72
CA SER A 248 5.57 12.16 22.73
C SER A 248 6.38 11.00 22.12
N LEU A 249 5.83 10.34 21.09
CA LEU A 249 6.52 9.30 20.34
C LEU A 249 7.71 9.86 19.54
N ARG A 250 7.52 11.00 18.85
CA ARG A 250 8.57 11.65 18.07
C ARG A 250 9.77 12.04 18.96
N LEU A 251 9.49 12.61 20.14
CA LEU A 251 10.53 13.06 21.06
C LEU A 251 11.25 11.87 21.74
N SER A 252 10.54 10.77 22.01
CA SER A 252 11.17 9.52 22.48
C SER A 252 12.16 8.99 21.47
N LEU A 253 11.79 9.02 20.19
CA LEU A 253 12.64 8.57 19.09
C LEU A 253 13.88 9.47 18.95
N GLU A 254 13.70 10.78 19.03
CA GLU A 254 14.79 11.77 18.97
C GLU A 254 15.81 11.61 20.11
N MET A 255 15.34 11.47 21.36
CA MET A 255 16.24 11.19 22.48
C MET A 255 16.95 9.84 22.35
N SER A 256 16.25 8.81 21.87
CA SER A 256 16.83 7.49 21.62
C SER A 256 17.97 7.57 20.60
N ASN A 257 17.80 8.38 19.54
CA ASN A 257 18.83 8.59 18.54
C ASN A 257 20.07 9.26 19.15
N PHE A 258 19.91 10.32 19.96
CA PHE A 258 21.07 10.97 20.59
C PHE A 258 21.79 10.06 21.58
N LEU A 259 21.05 9.26 22.35
CA LEU A 259 21.65 8.27 23.24
C LEU A 259 22.40 7.19 22.46
N THR A 260 21.87 6.79 21.30
CA THR A 260 22.54 5.87 20.37
C THR A 260 23.86 6.47 19.87
N GLU A 261 23.86 7.73 19.45
CA GLU A 261 25.09 8.43 19.04
C GLU A 261 26.13 8.54 20.17
N CYS A 262 25.70 8.69 21.44
CA CYS A 262 26.63 8.59 22.57
C CYS A 262 27.29 7.21 22.65
N ILE A 263 26.51 6.13 22.59
CA ILE A 263 27.01 4.75 22.71
C ILE A 263 28.02 4.44 21.59
N VAL A 264 27.75 4.88 20.35
CA VAL A 264 28.61 4.57 19.19
C VAL A 264 29.68 5.63 18.89
N SER A 265 29.81 6.68 19.70
CA SER A 265 30.73 7.80 19.45
C SER A 265 32.22 7.46 19.57
N ASN A 266 32.59 6.39 20.27
CA ASN A 266 33.97 5.97 20.45
C ASN A 266 34.10 4.44 20.51
N ASN A 267 35.13 3.87 19.85
CA ASN A 267 35.38 2.43 19.80
C ASN A 267 35.68 1.81 21.17
N PHE A 268 36.23 2.57 22.12
CA PHE A 268 36.46 2.10 23.48
C PHE A 268 35.15 1.62 24.13
N TYR A 269 34.02 2.25 23.82
CA TYR A 269 32.73 1.86 24.37
C TYR A 269 32.30 0.45 23.98
N ALA A 270 32.88 -0.18 22.95
CA ALA A 270 32.65 -1.59 22.66
C ALA A 270 32.98 -2.50 23.85
N SER A 271 34.04 -2.19 24.61
CA SER A 271 34.46 -2.97 25.79
C SER A 271 33.53 -2.82 26.99
N LEU A 272 32.65 -1.81 26.98
CA LEU A 272 31.66 -1.55 28.04
C LEU A 272 30.24 -1.93 27.59
N ALA A 273 29.85 -1.55 26.37
CA ALA A 273 28.51 -1.71 25.83
C ALA A 273 28.17 -3.17 25.55
N PHE A 274 29.04 -3.92 24.85
CA PHE A 274 28.76 -5.34 24.56
C PHE A 274 28.60 -6.19 25.82
N PRO A 275 29.53 -6.19 26.80
CA PRO A 275 29.32 -6.97 28.01
C PRO A 275 28.08 -6.51 28.80
N HIS A 276 27.77 -5.21 28.82
CA HIS A 276 26.54 -4.70 29.44
C HIS A 276 25.28 -5.31 28.78
N PHE A 277 25.18 -5.27 27.45
CA PHE A 277 24.02 -5.83 26.75
C PHE A 277 23.96 -7.35 26.82
N ILE A 278 25.11 -8.04 26.75
CA ILE A 278 25.17 -9.50 26.92
C ILE A 278 24.66 -9.88 28.32
N GLN A 279 25.08 -9.17 29.37
CA GLN A 279 24.63 -9.46 30.72
C GLN A 279 23.11 -9.25 30.89
N ILE A 280 22.58 -8.14 30.35
CA ILE A 280 21.13 -7.89 30.37
C ILE A 280 20.35 -9.01 29.65
N LEU A 281 20.91 -9.54 28.57
CA LEU A 281 20.34 -10.67 27.81
C LEU A 281 20.61 -12.05 28.46
N GLN A 282 21.38 -12.15 29.55
CA GLN A 282 21.64 -13.42 30.23
C GLN A 282 20.87 -13.55 31.56
N ASP A 283 20.64 -12.43 32.26
CA ASP A 283 20.03 -12.40 33.60
C ASP A 283 18.48 -12.60 33.60
N HIS A 284 17.93 -13.31 32.61
CA HIS A 284 16.51 -13.35 32.25
C HIS A 284 15.58 -14.01 33.30
N SER A 285 14.78 -13.20 33.99
CA SER A 285 13.49 -13.63 34.55
C SER A 285 12.32 -12.62 34.44
N SER A 286 12.50 -11.41 33.88
CA SER A 286 11.41 -10.43 33.80
C SER A 286 11.62 -9.23 32.85
N MET A 287 12.08 -9.44 31.60
CA MET A 287 12.17 -8.34 30.61
C MET A 287 10.99 -8.33 29.63
N SER A 288 10.51 -7.14 29.27
CA SER A 288 9.43 -6.99 28.27
C SER A 288 9.96 -7.19 26.86
N ALA A 289 9.13 -7.76 25.98
CA ALA A 289 9.57 -8.12 24.64
C ALA A 289 10.12 -6.94 23.80
N THR A 290 9.57 -5.75 24.02
CA THR A 290 10.00 -4.49 23.41
C THR A 290 11.41 -4.07 23.81
N THR A 291 11.81 -4.33 25.06
CA THR A 291 13.14 -3.96 25.55
C THR A 291 14.21 -4.89 25.00
N THR A 292 13.91 -6.17 24.87
CA THR A 292 14.80 -7.12 24.19
C THR A 292 15.07 -6.69 22.74
N HIS A 293 14.02 -6.30 22.01
CA HIS A 293 14.15 -5.79 20.64
C HIS A 293 15.02 -4.51 20.56
N GLU A 294 14.81 -3.55 21.47
CA GLU A 294 15.65 -2.33 21.55
C GLU A 294 17.13 -2.65 21.80
N ILE A 295 17.42 -3.66 22.63
CA ILE A 295 18.80 -4.11 22.88
C ILE A 295 19.41 -4.72 21.61
N PHE A 296 18.69 -5.57 20.88
CA PHE A 296 19.20 -6.12 19.62
C PHE A 296 19.46 -5.04 18.56
N ILE A 297 18.56 -4.06 18.41
CA ILE A 297 18.78 -2.91 17.53
C ILE A 297 20.05 -2.15 17.94
N MET A 298 20.25 -1.93 19.24
CA MET A 298 21.44 -1.24 19.75
C MET A 298 22.72 -2.03 19.46
N ILE A 299 22.74 -3.35 19.71
CA ILE A 299 23.88 -4.22 19.38
C ILE A 299 24.19 -4.15 17.87
N ASN A 300 23.16 -4.25 17.02
CA ASN A 300 23.33 -4.15 15.57
C ASN A 300 23.94 -2.80 15.15
N THR A 301 23.48 -1.71 15.77
CA THR A 301 23.99 -0.36 15.51
C THR A 301 25.44 -0.21 15.96
N CYS A 302 25.79 -0.75 17.13
CA CYS A 302 27.16 -0.80 17.63
C CYS A 302 28.08 -1.54 16.65
N VAL A 303 27.68 -2.73 16.19
CA VAL A 303 28.44 -3.54 15.24
C VAL A 303 28.69 -2.81 13.92
N LYS A 304 27.71 -2.04 13.43
CA LYS A 304 27.85 -1.28 12.17
C LYS A 304 28.72 -0.02 12.29
N ARG A 305 28.87 0.54 13.50
CA ARG A 305 29.49 1.86 13.72
C ARG A 305 30.89 1.77 14.33
N TYR A 306 31.16 0.75 15.15
CA TYR A 306 32.50 0.54 15.71
C TYR A 306 33.50 0.04 14.67
N SER A 307 34.79 0.23 14.94
CA SER A 307 35.86 -0.27 14.08
C SER A 307 35.96 -1.80 14.07
N ARG A 308 36.61 -2.33 13.04
CA ARG A 308 36.83 -3.76 12.84
C ARG A 308 37.50 -4.42 14.04
N GLU A 309 38.50 -3.77 14.64
CA GLU A 309 39.26 -4.30 15.78
C GLU A 309 38.38 -4.43 17.02
N ALA A 310 37.55 -3.41 17.27
CA ALA A 310 36.62 -3.39 18.39
C ALA A 310 35.55 -4.48 18.23
N VAL A 311 34.97 -4.64 17.03
CA VAL A 311 34.00 -5.71 16.75
C VAL A 311 34.67 -7.10 16.78
N SER A 312 35.88 -7.21 16.25
CA SER A 312 36.64 -8.47 16.22
C SER A 312 36.97 -9.00 17.61
N ALA A 313 37.19 -8.13 18.59
CA ALA A 313 37.45 -8.56 19.97
C ALA A 313 36.22 -9.22 20.63
N TRP A 314 35.01 -8.92 20.13
CA TRP A 314 33.74 -9.36 20.71
C TRP A 314 32.93 -10.30 19.81
N SER A 315 33.36 -10.56 18.58
CA SER A 315 32.60 -11.34 17.59
C SER A 315 32.31 -12.77 18.07
N THR A 316 33.27 -13.45 18.70
CA THR A 316 33.07 -14.80 19.26
C THR A 316 32.10 -14.79 20.45
N ASN A 317 32.15 -13.77 21.31
CA ASN A 317 31.22 -13.64 22.43
C ASN A 317 29.78 -13.38 21.95
N LEU A 318 29.62 -12.51 20.97
CA LEU A 318 28.33 -12.22 20.35
C LEU A 318 27.79 -13.45 19.61
N TRP A 319 28.62 -14.18 18.85
CA TRP A 319 28.22 -15.45 18.24
C TRP A 319 27.70 -16.45 19.28
N ASN A 320 28.43 -16.60 20.38
CA ASN A 320 28.04 -17.52 21.46
C ASN A 320 26.72 -17.13 22.12
N LEU A 321 26.34 -15.84 22.15
CA LEU A 321 25.02 -15.41 22.61
C LEU A 321 23.94 -15.70 21.56
N LEU A 322 24.14 -15.21 20.34
CA LEU A 322 23.12 -15.18 19.28
C LEU A 322 22.75 -16.59 18.79
N LYS A 323 23.70 -17.52 18.75
CA LYS A 323 23.44 -18.89 18.26
C LYS A 323 22.43 -19.64 19.14
N PHE A 324 22.44 -19.43 20.45
CA PHE A 324 21.48 -20.07 21.35
C PHE A 324 20.06 -19.55 21.11
N GLU A 325 19.91 -18.25 20.87
CA GLU A 325 18.59 -17.71 20.57
C GLU A 325 18.06 -18.18 19.23
N VAL A 326 18.88 -18.21 18.18
CA VAL A 326 18.44 -18.71 16.87
C VAL A 326 18.09 -20.20 16.91
N TRP A 327 18.77 -21.00 17.73
CA TRP A 327 18.49 -22.43 17.84
C TRP A 327 17.32 -22.80 18.75
N ASN A 328 16.99 -21.98 19.76
CA ASN A 328 16.04 -22.37 20.81
C ASN A 328 14.83 -21.42 20.96
N SER A 329 14.84 -20.23 20.38
CA SER A 329 13.72 -19.27 20.50
C SER A 329 12.51 -19.71 19.69
N GLU A 330 11.31 -19.55 20.27
CA GLU A 330 10.03 -19.66 19.57
C GLU A 330 9.55 -18.29 19.03
N ASN A 331 10.22 -17.19 19.39
CA ASN A 331 9.89 -15.85 18.95
C ASN A 331 10.66 -15.50 17.66
N GLU A 332 9.95 -15.50 16.53
CA GLU A 332 10.52 -15.23 15.21
C GLU A 332 11.14 -13.82 15.08
N ASP A 333 10.59 -12.80 15.76
CA ASP A 333 11.13 -11.44 15.70
C ASP A 333 12.56 -11.41 16.28
N TYR A 334 12.81 -12.15 17.36
CA TYR A 334 14.14 -12.26 17.96
C TYR A 334 15.12 -13.02 17.09
N VAL A 335 14.63 -14.05 16.41
CA VAL A 335 15.46 -14.82 15.49
C VAL A 335 15.91 -13.92 14.33
N GLU A 336 15.01 -13.14 13.73
CA GLU A 336 15.37 -12.20 12.66
C GLU A 336 16.33 -11.10 13.14
N ASP A 337 16.10 -10.51 14.31
CA ASP A 337 17.03 -9.55 14.90
C ASP A 337 18.45 -10.14 15.08
N CYS A 338 18.54 -11.38 15.59
CA CYS A 338 19.82 -12.07 15.77
C CYS A 338 20.51 -12.34 14.42
N LEU A 339 19.75 -12.77 13.40
CA LEU A 339 20.28 -13.01 12.06
C LEU A 339 20.80 -11.71 11.42
N LEU A 340 20.12 -10.58 11.62
CA LEU A 340 20.58 -9.28 11.15
C LEU A 340 21.87 -8.83 11.84
N ILE A 341 22.01 -9.08 13.15
CA ILE A 341 23.26 -8.80 13.87
C ILE A 341 24.40 -9.64 13.30
N LEU A 342 24.19 -10.95 13.07
CA LEU A 342 25.20 -11.84 12.50
C LEU A 342 25.67 -11.40 11.11
N GLN A 343 24.73 -10.98 10.26
CA GLN A 343 25.05 -10.41 8.95
C GLN A 343 25.93 -9.17 9.11
N SER A 344 25.53 -8.23 9.99
CA SER A 344 26.29 -7.01 10.25
C SER A 344 27.68 -7.28 10.82
N ILE A 345 27.83 -8.26 11.73
CA ILE A 345 29.15 -8.64 12.26
C ILE A 345 30.04 -9.11 11.11
N THR A 346 29.50 -9.97 10.25
CA THR A 346 30.24 -10.50 9.10
C THR A 346 30.66 -9.39 8.15
N THR A 347 29.76 -8.47 7.81
CA THR A 347 30.07 -7.30 6.96
C THR A 347 31.12 -6.39 7.59
N SER A 348 31.00 -6.07 8.89
CA SER A 348 31.95 -5.20 9.60
C SER A 348 33.36 -5.80 9.67
N LEU A 349 33.48 -7.13 9.69
CA LEU A 349 34.78 -7.82 9.73
C LEU A 349 35.50 -7.88 8.36
N GLU A 350 34.79 -7.66 7.26
CA GLU A 350 35.36 -7.74 5.90
C GLU A 350 36.06 -6.44 5.45
N HIS A 351 35.63 -5.28 5.97
CA HIS A 351 36.17 -3.98 5.59
C HIS A 351 37.59 -3.75 6.17
N GLU A 352 38.64 -3.81 5.34
CA GLU A 352 39.33 -2.65 4.73
C GLU A 352 40.57 -3.13 3.93
N LYS A 353 40.89 -2.38 2.86
CA LYS A 353 41.92 -2.68 1.85
C LYS A 353 43.30 -2.84 2.48
N PHE A 354 44.01 -3.90 2.04
CA PHE A 354 45.46 -4.04 1.99
C PHE A 354 46.26 -2.81 2.50
N SER A 355 46.53 -2.74 3.80
CA SER A 355 47.85 -2.33 4.26
C SER A 355 48.72 -3.58 4.21
N HIS A 356 49.70 -3.57 3.32
CA HIS A 356 50.81 -4.51 3.42
C HIS A 356 51.42 -4.34 4.80
N GLU A 357 51.76 -5.48 5.43
CA GLU A 357 52.32 -5.60 6.78
C GLU A 357 51.26 -5.78 7.87
N GLU A 358 50.76 -7.01 8.04
CA GLU A 358 50.76 -7.63 9.37
C GLU A 358 50.49 -9.14 9.35
N THR A 359 51.21 -9.82 10.22
CA THR A 359 51.40 -11.26 10.37
C THR A 359 50.29 -11.93 11.20
N HIS A 360 49.06 -11.40 11.16
CA HIS A 360 47.91 -11.92 11.91
C HIS A 360 46.87 -12.49 10.93
N GLY A 361 46.76 -13.83 10.90
CA GLY A 361 45.92 -14.54 9.92
C GLY A 361 44.45 -14.10 9.93
N ASP A 362 43.87 -14.01 8.74
CA ASP A 362 42.55 -13.47 8.40
C ASP A 362 41.43 -13.77 9.42
N THR A 363 41.17 -12.81 10.32
CA THR A 363 40.15 -12.93 11.38
C THR A 363 38.74 -13.08 10.82
N PHE A 364 38.46 -12.47 9.66
CA PHE A 364 37.19 -12.64 8.97
C PHE A 364 37.00 -14.09 8.52
N ALA A 365 37.99 -14.66 7.82
CA ALA A 365 37.90 -16.03 7.36
C ALA A 365 37.80 -17.02 8.52
N LYS A 366 38.52 -16.79 9.63
CA LYS A 366 38.39 -17.60 10.85
C LYS A 366 36.98 -17.55 11.43
N PHE A 367 36.40 -16.37 11.58
CA PHE A 367 35.04 -16.21 12.12
C PHE A 367 33.98 -16.91 11.25
N VAL A 368 34.01 -16.67 9.92
CA VAL A 368 33.06 -17.29 8.99
C VAL A 368 33.21 -18.82 8.96
N THR A 369 34.45 -19.32 8.96
CA THR A 369 34.70 -20.76 8.96
C THR A 369 34.31 -21.42 10.28
N GLU A 370 34.51 -20.77 11.43
CA GLU A 370 34.08 -21.25 12.74
C GLU A 370 32.55 -21.41 12.80
N ILE A 371 31.79 -20.37 12.43
CA ILE A 371 30.32 -20.44 12.37
C ILE A 371 29.87 -21.52 11.40
N SER A 372 30.48 -21.58 10.22
CA SER A 372 30.12 -22.55 9.19
C SER A 372 30.39 -23.99 9.63
N ASN A 373 31.50 -24.24 10.32
CA ASN A 373 31.86 -25.54 10.87
C ASN A 373 30.87 -25.95 11.98
N GLU A 374 30.57 -25.07 12.93
CA GLU A 374 29.65 -25.37 14.02
C GLU A 374 28.22 -25.65 13.51
N CYS A 375 27.75 -24.84 12.55
CA CYS A 375 26.46 -25.06 11.89
C CYS A 375 26.44 -26.40 11.14
N ARG A 376 27.48 -26.72 10.37
CA ARG A 376 27.60 -28.00 9.65
C ARG A 376 27.56 -29.18 10.62
N ASP A 377 28.35 -29.13 11.68
CA ASP A 377 28.48 -30.26 12.61
C ASP A 377 27.12 -30.51 13.31
N ARG A 378 26.42 -29.44 13.74
CA ARG A 378 25.06 -29.53 14.30
C ARG A 378 24.01 -30.06 13.31
N MET A 379 24.10 -29.64 12.04
CA MET A 379 23.23 -30.12 10.96
C MET A 379 23.38 -31.64 10.75
N VAL A 380 24.61 -32.14 10.77
CA VAL A 380 24.91 -33.58 10.58
C VAL A 380 24.51 -34.38 11.82
N ASP A 381 24.78 -33.88 13.02
CA ASP A 381 24.50 -34.59 14.28
C ASP A 381 23.00 -34.76 14.54
N SER A 382 22.19 -33.74 14.27
CA SER A 382 20.75 -33.78 14.53
C SER A 382 19.95 -32.95 13.50
N PRO A 383 19.76 -33.48 12.27
CA PRO A 383 19.05 -32.79 11.20
C PRO A 383 17.67 -32.25 11.61
N GLN A 384 16.85 -33.06 12.27
CA GLN A 384 15.46 -32.70 12.62
C GLN A 384 15.34 -31.43 13.49
N LYS A 385 16.37 -31.11 14.28
CA LYS A 385 16.36 -29.97 15.21
C LYS A 385 17.04 -28.73 14.64
N PHE A 386 18.19 -28.92 13.99
CA PHE A 386 19.09 -27.81 13.71
C PHE A 386 19.22 -27.46 12.23
N LEU A 387 18.67 -28.25 11.31
CA LEU A 387 18.88 -28.03 9.88
C LEU A 387 18.34 -26.67 9.42
N LEU A 388 17.08 -26.35 9.75
CA LEU A 388 16.47 -25.08 9.35
C LEU A 388 17.08 -23.87 10.05
N SER A 389 17.22 -23.93 11.38
CA SER A 389 17.75 -22.82 12.18
C SER A 389 19.21 -22.51 11.82
N SER A 390 20.05 -23.54 11.66
CA SER A 390 21.42 -23.37 11.17
C SER A 390 21.46 -22.92 9.70
N GLY A 391 20.50 -23.34 8.87
CA GLY A 391 20.36 -22.87 7.50
C GLY A 391 20.07 -21.37 7.40
N ARG A 392 19.27 -20.82 8.33
CA ARG A 392 19.02 -19.37 8.44
C ARG A 392 20.28 -18.60 8.85
N ILE A 393 21.07 -19.13 9.79
CA ILE A 393 22.38 -18.54 10.17
C ILE A 393 23.30 -18.48 8.95
N ILE A 394 23.40 -19.60 8.24
CA ILE A 394 24.21 -19.71 7.03
C ILE A 394 23.74 -18.75 5.94
N HIS A 395 22.44 -18.59 5.75
CA HIS A 395 21.87 -17.59 4.83
C HIS A 395 22.38 -16.18 5.14
N SER A 396 22.23 -15.76 6.41
CA SER A 396 22.62 -14.44 6.89
C SER A 396 24.12 -14.17 6.70
N VAL A 397 24.97 -15.13 7.06
CA VAL A 397 26.42 -14.99 6.89
C VAL A 397 26.81 -15.04 5.41
N ALA A 398 26.19 -15.90 4.61
CA ALA A 398 26.52 -16.04 3.19
C ALA A 398 26.07 -14.84 2.34
N SER A 399 25.01 -14.14 2.74
CA SER A 399 24.48 -12.97 2.03
C SER A 399 25.19 -11.67 2.37
N SER A 400 26.14 -11.67 3.33
CA SER A 400 26.90 -10.48 3.69
C SER A 400 27.88 -10.08 2.58
N SER A 401 28.53 -11.06 1.94
CA SER A 401 29.48 -10.81 0.86
C SER A 401 29.89 -12.04 0.07
N LYS A 402 30.56 -11.80 -1.05
CA LYS A 402 31.06 -12.87 -1.92
C LYS A 402 32.14 -13.71 -1.24
N HIS A 403 33.01 -13.12 -0.43
CA HIS A 403 34.06 -13.87 0.25
C HIS A 403 33.46 -14.77 1.33
N ALA A 404 32.51 -14.27 2.13
CA ALA A 404 31.75 -15.07 3.08
C ALA A 404 31.01 -16.22 2.38
N PHE A 405 30.31 -15.92 1.28
CA PHE A 405 29.59 -16.91 0.48
C PHE A 405 30.49 -18.06 0.03
N ASP A 406 31.68 -17.77 -0.48
CA ASP A 406 32.60 -18.80 -0.97
C ASP A 406 33.15 -19.67 0.18
N LEU A 407 33.47 -19.09 1.34
CA LEU A 407 33.90 -19.83 2.54
C LEU A 407 32.77 -20.74 3.07
N VAL A 408 31.56 -20.19 3.21
CA VAL A 408 30.37 -20.94 3.64
C VAL A 408 30.09 -22.10 2.68
N THR A 409 30.04 -21.82 1.38
CA THR A 409 29.70 -22.82 0.35
C THR A 409 30.71 -23.96 0.34
N THR A 410 32.01 -23.66 0.39
CA THR A 410 33.05 -24.70 0.43
C THR A 410 33.02 -25.53 1.71
N THR A 411 32.57 -24.95 2.83
CA THR A 411 32.53 -25.61 4.14
C THR A 411 31.31 -26.53 4.31
N ILE A 412 30.14 -26.10 3.83
CA ILE A 412 28.85 -26.74 4.14
C ILE A 412 28.33 -27.60 2.99
N LEU A 413 28.43 -27.14 1.74
CA LEU A 413 27.77 -27.79 0.60
C LEU A 413 28.19 -29.26 0.39
N PRO A 414 29.47 -29.67 0.55
CA PRO A 414 29.85 -31.09 0.47
C PRO A 414 29.09 -31.98 1.46
N SER A 415 28.86 -31.47 2.68
CA SER A 415 28.18 -32.21 3.75
C SER A 415 26.68 -32.30 3.52
N LEU A 416 26.05 -31.25 2.98
CA LEU A 416 24.64 -31.29 2.57
C LEU A 416 24.40 -32.28 1.43
N LEU A 417 25.29 -32.31 0.43
CA LEU A 417 25.22 -33.28 -0.67
C LEU A 417 25.40 -34.72 -0.17
N ALA A 418 26.30 -34.96 0.79
CA ALA A 418 26.44 -36.27 1.42
C ALA A 418 25.20 -36.65 2.23
N LEU A 419 24.74 -35.76 3.12
CA LEU A 419 23.57 -35.96 3.98
C LEU A 419 22.31 -36.30 3.19
N SER A 420 22.14 -35.72 2.00
CA SER A 420 21.01 -36.00 1.11
C SER A 420 20.81 -37.47 0.76
N LYS A 421 21.90 -38.24 0.69
CA LYS A 421 21.88 -39.67 0.38
C LYS A 421 21.44 -40.51 1.58
N ASP A 422 21.62 -39.98 2.79
CA ASP A 422 21.35 -40.66 4.05
C ASP A 422 19.92 -40.39 4.57
N LEU A 423 19.34 -39.23 4.25
CA LEU A 423 18.00 -38.83 4.71
C LEU A 423 16.87 -39.65 4.09
N LYS A 424 16.03 -40.25 4.96
CA LYS A 424 14.90 -41.10 4.55
C LYS A 424 13.53 -40.45 4.76
N LEU A 425 13.39 -39.53 5.72
CA LEU A 425 12.11 -38.89 6.03
C LEU A 425 11.82 -37.73 5.07
N GLY A 426 10.56 -37.60 4.63
CA GLY A 426 10.12 -36.51 3.75
C GLY A 426 10.33 -35.13 4.38
N SER A 427 10.04 -34.99 5.67
CA SER A 427 10.25 -33.74 6.42
C SER A 427 11.72 -33.32 6.47
N GLU A 428 12.65 -34.27 6.68
CA GLU A 428 14.10 -33.99 6.67
C GLU A 428 14.59 -33.58 5.28
N ARG A 429 14.09 -34.24 4.23
CA ARG A 429 14.39 -33.88 2.84
C ARG A 429 13.89 -32.48 2.50
N MET A 430 12.68 -32.14 2.93
CA MET A 430 12.13 -30.79 2.78
C MET A 430 13.02 -29.74 3.45
N MET A 431 13.43 -29.99 4.70
CA MET A 431 14.32 -29.09 5.41
C MET A 431 15.64 -28.93 4.64
N LEU A 432 16.22 -30.01 4.13
CA LEU A 432 17.47 -29.98 3.37
C LEU A 432 17.35 -29.13 2.10
N LEU A 433 16.29 -29.35 1.33
CA LEU A 433 16.01 -28.56 0.13
C LEU A 433 15.78 -27.08 0.48
N ARG A 434 15.18 -26.78 1.63
CA ARG A 434 15.01 -25.40 2.12
C ARG A 434 16.35 -24.74 2.49
N VAL A 435 17.30 -25.48 3.10
CA VAL A 435 18.65 -24.97 3.36
C VAL A 435 19.41 -24.69 2.06
N LEU A 436 19.28 -25.56 1.05
CA LEU A 436 19.87 -25.33 -0.27
C LEU A 436 19.26 -24.12 -0.96
N HIS A 437 17.93 -23.96 -0.86
CA HIS A 437 17.24 -22.77 -1.32
C HIS A 437 17.82 -21.51 -0.66
N TYR A 438 18.03 -21.53 0.67
CA TYR A 438 18.67 -20.41 1.37
C TYR A 438 20.06 -20.11 0.80
N LEU A 439 20.92 -21.11 0.61
CA LEU A 439 22.25 -20.88 0.02
C LEU A 439 22.15 -20.22 -1.37
N LEU A 440 21.28 -20.73 -2.24
CA LEU A 440 21.08 -20.15 -3.58
C LEU A 440 20.51 -18.74 -3.53
N ARG A 441 19.58 -18.50 -2.60
CA ARG A 441 18.98 -17.17 -2.38
C ARG A 441 20.03 -16.17 -1.93
N ALA A 442 20.89 -16.52 -0.97
CA ALA A 442 21.98 -15.66 -0.53
C ALA A 442 22.89 -15.26 -1.71
N PHE A 443 23.19 -16.20 -2.61
CA PHE A 443 23.98 -15.88 -3.81
C PHE A 443 23.27 -14.91 -4.74
N VAL A 444 21.97 -15.11 -4.96
CA VAL A 444 21.16 -14.25 -5.83
C VAL A 444 20.99 -12.85 -5.23
N GLU A 445 20.82 -12.72 -3.92
CA GLU A 445 20.79 -11.42 -3.22
C GLU A 445 22.11 -10.65 -3.41
N LEU A 446 23.26 -11.33 -3.39
CA LEU A 446 24.56 -10.73 -3.72
C LEU A 446 24.69 -10.29 -5.18
N LEU A 447 24.02 -10.99 -6.11
CA LEU A 447 23.97 -10.57 -7.52
C LEU A 447 23.12 -9.32 -7.70
N ASP A 448 21.99 -9.21 -6.97
CA ASP A 448 21.08 -8.08 -7.04
C ASP A 448 21.67 -6.81 -6.39
N GLN A 449 22.54 -6.93 -5.38
CA GLN A 449 23.19 -5.81 -4.70
C GLN A 449 24.26 -5.10 -5.54
N LYS A 450 24.81 -5.74 -6.57
CA LYS A 450 25.87 -5.18 -7.41
C LYS A 450 25.28 -4.86 -8.79
N ASP A 451 25.28 -3.57 -9.18
CA ASP A 451 25.03 -3.12 -10.55
C ASP A 451 26.16 -3.62 -11.50
N MET A 452 26.23 -4.93 -11.73
CA MET A 452 27.31 -5.56 -12.49
C MET A 452 27.02 -5.53 -13.98
N THR A 453 27.94 -4.97 -14.75
CA THR A 453 27.94 -5.12 -16.20
C THR A 453 28.09 -6.61 -16.58
N SER A 454 27.41 -7.03 -17.66
CA SER A 454 27.27 -8.44 -18.09
C SER A 454 28.58 -9.23 -18.21
N ASN A 455 29.71 -8.55 -18.46
CA ASN A 455 31.03 -9.19 -18.59
C ASN A 455 31.71 -9.51 -17.24
N GLN A 456 31.43 -8.78 -16.16
CA GLN A 456 31.95 -9.08 -14.82
C GLN A 456 31.17 -10.22 -14.16
N ALA A 457 29.86 -10.27 -14.37
CA ALA A 457 29.01 -11.37 -13.89
C ALA A 457 29.44 -12.74 -14.42
N MET A 458 29.99 -12.81 -15.64
CA MET A 458 30.44 -14.07 -16.26
C MET A 458 31.79 -14.60 -15.70
N ILE A 459 32.60 -13.72 -15.10
CA ILE A 459 33.90 -14.07 -14.50
C ILE A 459 33.76 -14.32 -12.99
N GLU A 460 32.86 -13.61 -12.29
CA GLU A 460 32.58 -13.78 -10.86
C GLU A 460 31.64 -14.96 -10.52
N THR A 461 30.89 -15.49 -11.50
CA THR A 461 29.92 -16.60 -11.33
C THR A 461 30.56 -17.96 -11.05
N LYS A 462 31.87 -18.13 -11.30
CA LYS A 462 32.59 -19.42 -11.16
C LYS A 462 33.30 -19.63 -9.81
N GLY A 463 32.91 -18.91 -8.75
CA GLY A 463 33.48 -19.08 -7.40
C GLY A 463 33.28 -20.47 -6.78
N ALA A 464 32.95 -20.56 -5.50
CA ALA A 464 32.79 -21.87 -4.84
C ALA A 464 31.65 -22.72 -5.44
N LEU A 465 30.56 -22.08 -5.89
CA LEU A 465 29.34 -22.76 -6.36
C LEU A 465 29.55 -23.58 -7.65
N ALA A 466 30.37 -23.10 -8.59
CA ALA A 466 30.63 -23.80 -9.85
C ALA A 466 31.34 -25.15 -9.65
N LYS A 467 32.10 -25.31 -8.56
CA LYS A 467 32.74 -26.59 -8.21
C LYS A 467 31.73 -27.69 -7.86
N PHE A 468 30.50 -27.31 -7.51
CA PHE A 468 29.44 -28.21 -7.06
C PHE A 468 28.22 -28.19 -8.00
N GLN A 469 28.36 -27.62 -9.20
CA GLN A 469 27.26 -27.44 -10.14
C GLN A 469 26.57 -28.76 -10.48
N GLU A 470 27.33 -29.77 -10.92
CA GLU A 470 26.80 -31.08 -11.33
C GLU A 470 25.99 -31.73 -10.19
N GLY A 471 26.57 -31.81 -8.99
CA GLY A 471 25.90 -32.43 -7.83
C GLY A 471 24.67 -31.66 -7.35
N LEU A 472 24.68 -30.33 -7.43
CA LEU A 472 23.54 -29.50 -7.01
C LEU A 472 22.38 -29.56 -8.03
N VAL A 473 22.69 -29.49 -9.33
CA VAL A 473 21.67 -29.62 -10.39
C VAL A 473 21.09 -31.03 -10.37
N GLU A 474 21.92 -32.08 -10.29
CA GLU A 474 21.46 -33.46 -10.21
C GLU A 474 20.49 -33.68 -9.04
N MET A 475 20.86 -33.20 -7.84
CA MET A 475 20.03 -33.33 -6.64
C MET A 475 18.66 -32.64 -6.79
N LEU A 476 18.64 -31.39 -7.28
CA LEU A 476 17.39 -30.64 -7.46
C LEU A 476 16.54 -31.23 -8.58
N SER A 477 17.13 -31.67 -9.69
CA SER A 477 16.43 -32.35 -10.77
C SER A 477 15.84 -33.69 -10.32
N ASN A 478 16.58 -34.49 -9.54
CA ASN A 478 16.09 -35.74 -8.98
C ASN A 478 14.91 -35.50 -8.02
N ALA A 479 14.97 -34.44 -7.21
CA ALA A 479 13.86 -34.03 -6.36
C ALA A 479 12.61 -33.67 -7.19
N VAL A 480 12.75 -33.02 -8.34
CA VAL A 480 11.62 -32.70 -9.22
C VAL A 480 11.08 -33.93 -9.95
N VAL A 481 11.94 -34.85 -10.39
CA VAL A 481 11.51 -36.13 -10.98
C VAL A 481 10.71 -36.94 -9.96
N GLU A 482 11.18 -37.01 -8.71
CA GLU A 482 10.47 -37.71 -7.64
C GLU A 482 9.15 -37.02 -7.28
N PHE A 483 9.15 -35.69 -7.23
CA PHE A 483 7.93 -34.90 -7.07
C PHE A 483 6.91 -35.23 -8.16
N LYS A 484 7.33 -35.22 -9.44
CA LYS A 484 6.48 -35.60 -10.57
C LYS A 484 5.99 -37.05 -10.46
N ARG A 485 6.84 -37.99 -10.04
CA ARG A 485 6.43 -39.38 -9.83
C ARG A 485 5.27 -39.44 -8.82
N ILE A 486 5.41 -38.75 -7.69
CA ILE A 486 4.38 -38.66 -6.66
C ILE A 486 3.08 -38.09 -7.26
N THR A 487 3.17 -36.99 -8.03
CA THR A 487 1.98 -36.36 -8.61
C THR A 487 1.27 -37.19 -9.67
N LEU A 488 1.95 -38.16 -10.30
CA LEU A 488 1.40 -39.01 -11.36
C LEU A 488 0.92 -40.40 -10.89
N GLU A 489 1.42 -40.90 -9.76
CA GLU A 489 1.26 -42.33 -9.39
C GLU A 489 0.20 -42.65 -8.31
N THR A 490 -0.52 -41.69 -7.71
CA THR A 490 -1.37 -41.99 -6.54
C THR A 490 -2.86 -41.66 -6.68
N SER A 491 -3.71 -42.62 -6.30
CA SER A 491 -5.14 -42.38 -6.00
C SER A 491 -5.27 -41.40 -4.84
N PRO A 492 -6.33 -40.56 -4.78
CA PRO A 492 -6.43 -39.49 -3.79
C PRO A 492 -6.60 -40.06 -2.38
N VAL A 493 -5.51 -40.05 -1.61
CA VAL A 493 -5.50 -40.28 -0.15
C VAL A 493 -5.15 -38.94 0.51
N GLU A 494 -5.76 -38.65 1.66
CA GLU A 494 -5.66 -37.36 2.37
C GLU A 494 -4.22 -36.90 2.70
N ASP A 495 -3.23 -37.79 2.69
CA ASP A 495 -1.81 -37.48 2.97
C ASP A 495 -0.99 -36.99 1.74
N PHE A 496 -1.56 -37.05 0.53
CA PHE A 496 -0.86 -36.73 -0.74
C PHE A 496 -0.28 -35.30 -0.80
N GLU A 497 -1.04 -34.30 -0.33
CA GLU A 497 -0.58 -32.91 -0.38
C GLU A 497 0.59 -32.64 0.58
N ASN A 498 0.68 -33.39 1.68
CA ASN A 498 1.75 -33.21 2.66
C ASN A 498 3.08 -33.80 2.17
N ASP A 499 3.04 -34.92 1.46
CA ASP A 499 4.23 -35.50 0.82
C ASP A 499 4.74 -34.63 -0.33
N ALA A 500 3.84 -34.07 -1.13
CA ALA A 500 4.17 -33.18 -2.24
C ALA A 500 4.84 -31.87 -1.78
N LYS A 501 4.40 -31.29 -0.65
CA LYS A 501 5.00 -30.07 -0.06
C LYS A 501 6.48 -30.20 0.23
N CYS A 502 6.98 -31.42 0.45
CA CYS A 502 8.39 -31.66 0.75
C CYS A 502 9.33 -31.19 -0.37
N PHE A 503 8.84 -31.07 -1.60
CA PHE A 503 9.63 -30.74 -2.78
C PHE A 503 9.47 -29.29 -3.26
N PHE A 504 8.59 -28.49 -2.67
CA PHE A 504 8.41 -27.09 -3.05
C PHE A 504 9.71 -26.26 -3.00
N PRO A 505 10.59 -26.42 -1.98
CA PRO A 505 11.85 -25.70 -1.99
C PRO A 505 12.77 -26.07 -3.18
N ALA A 506 12.60 -27.26 -3.79
CA ALA A 506 13.34 -27.63 -4.99
C ALA A 506 12.86 -26.86 -6.23
N LEU A 507 11.55 -26.69 -6.41
CA LEU A 507 10.97 -25.88 -7.50
C LEU A 507 11.44 -24.43 -7.40
N GLU A 508 11.37 -23.86 -6.19
CA GLU A 508 11.85 -22.51 -5.90
C GLU A 508 13.35 -22.38 -6.20
N SER A 509 14.15 -23.38 -5.80
CA SER A 509 15.60 -23.42 -6.04
C SER A 509 15.94 -23.48 -7.53
N LEU A 510 15.24 -24.31 -8.30
CA LEU A 510 15.44 -24.36 -9.76
C LEU A 510 15.13 -23.01 -10.40
N ALA A 511 14.04 -22.34 -10.01
CA ALA A 511 13.74 -21.00 -10.51
C ALA A 511 14.85 -19.98 -10.20
N LEU A 512 15.52 -20.08 -9.04
CA LEU A 512 16.69 -19.26 -8.71
C LEU A 512 17.90 -19.58 -9.61
N LEU A 513 18.12 -20.84 -9.98
CA LEU A 513 19.22 -21.21 -10.89
C LEU A 513 19.13 -20.51 -12.26
N PHE A 514 17.92 -20.30 -12.78
CA PHE A 514 17.72 -19.53 -14.01
C PHE A 514 18.16 -18.06 -13.87
N ARG A 515 18.16 -17.50 -12.66
CA ARG A 515 18.65 -16.12 -12.44
C ARG A 515 20.16 -16.04 -12.61
N ILE A 516 20.89 -17.07 -12.17
CA ILE A 516 22.35 -17.12 -12.22
C ILE A 516 22.83 -17.18 -13.68
N PRO A 517 23.65 -16.22 -14.15
CA PRO A 517 24.20 -16.22 -15.50
C PRO A 517 25.02 -17.48 -15.79
N CYS A 518 24.78 -18.11 -16.95
CA CYS A 518 25.54 -19.27 -17.46
C CYS A 518 25.67 -20.48 -16.51
N TYR A 519 24.82 -20.61 -15.48
CA TYR A 519 24.87 -21.73 -14.55
C TYR A 519 24.23 -23.00 -15.10
N LEU A 520 23.20 -22.87 -15.94
CA LEU A 520 22.56 -23.98 -16.62
C LEU A 520 22.95 -23.96 -18.11
N THR A 521 23.18 -25.15 -18.67
CA THR A 521 23.28 -25.34 -20.12
C THR A 521 21.90 -25.26 -20.76
N ARG A 522 21.83 -24.96 -22.07
CA ARG A 522 20.55 -24.93 -22.80
C ARG A 522 19.78 -26.26 -22.74
N VAL A 523 20.50 -27.39 -22.64
CA VAL A 523 19.88 -28.72 -22.51
C VAL A 523 19.24 -28.88 -21.14
N GLU A 524 19.94 -28.52 -20.06
CA GLU A 524 19.39 -28.53 -18.70
C GLU A 524 18.20 -27.59 -18.55
N GLU A 525 18.28 -26.38 -19.12
CA GLU A 525 17.15 -25.43 -19.17
C GLU A 525 15.91 -26.09 -19.79
N GLY A 526 16.07 -26.74 -20.94
CA GLY A 526 14.99 -27.43 -21.65
C GLY A 526 14.39 -28.59 -20.85
N MET A 527 15.25 -29.45 -20.26
CA MET A 527 14.79 -30.58 -19.43
C MET A 527 14.01 -30.10 -18.21
N ILE A 528 14.52 -29.10 -17.48
CA ILE A 528 13.86 -28.56 -16.29
C ILE A 528 12.50 -27.95 -16.65
N VAL A 529 12.45 -27.14 -17.72
CA VAL A 529 11.19 -26.51 -18.19
C VAL A 529 10.17 -27.58 -18.58
N GLN A 530 10.58 -28.62 -19.30
CA GLN A 530 9.68 -29.70 -19.70
C GLN A 530 9.08 -30.43 -18.49
N GLU A 531 9.88 -30.71 -17.46
CA GLU A 531 9.41 -31.33 -16.22
C GLU A 531 8.41 -30.41 -15.47
N LEU A 532 8.71 -29.11 -15.35
CA LEU A 532 7.81 -28.14 -14.72
C LEU A 532 6.48 -28.00 -15.47
N ILE A 533 6.50 -27.98 -16.82
CA ILE A 533 5.29 -27.92 -17.64
C ILE A 533 4.45 -29.18 -17.45
N GLN A 534 5.07 -30.36 -17.43
CA GLN A 534 4.32 -31.61 -17.19
C GLN A 534 3.68 -31.64 -15.81
N ILE A 535 4.34 -31.11 -14.77
CA ILE A 535 3.74 -30.95 -13.45
C ILE A 535 2.56 -29.97 -13.49
N LEU A 536 2.73 -28.81 -14.14
CA LEU A 536 1.66 -27.81 -14.27
C LEU A 536 0.42 -28.38 -14.97
N VAL A 537 0.60 -29.05 -16.11
CA VAL A 537 -0.50 -29.53 -16.96
C VAL A 537 -1.23 -30.72 -16.34
N LYS A 538 -0.52 -31.65 -15.67
CA LYS A 538 -1.09 -32.89 -15.14
C LYS A 538 -1.60 -32.77 -13.70
N SER A 539 -1.21 -31.72 -12.96
CA SER A 539 -1.68 -31.50 -11.59
C SER A 539 -3.12 -30.98 -11.54
N PRO A 540 -3.86 -31.24 -10.45
CA PRO A 540 -5.22 -30.70 -10.29
C PRO A 540 -5.16 -29.17 -10.19
N ARG A 541 -5.94 -28.48 -11.04
CA ARG A 541 -5.87 -27.02 -11.24
C ARG A 541 -6.10 -26.16 -9.99
N ASN A 542 -6.92 -26.65 -9.06
CA ASN A 542 -7.19 -25.95 -7.77
C ASN A 542 -6.28 -26.45 -6.63
N GLY A 543 -5.26 -27.25 -6.94
CA GLY A 543 -4.34 -27.82 -5.96
C GLY A 543 -3.11 -26.94 -5.69
N ILE A 544 -2.53 -27.08 -4.51
CA ILE A 544 -1.33 -26.36 -4.07
C ILE A 544 -0.15 -26.62 -5.03
N ILE A 545 -0.05 -27.84 -5.56
CA ILE A 545 0.98 -28.29 -6.51
C ILE A 545 0.93 -27.49 -7.82
N HIS A 546 -0.26 -27.30 -8.37
CA HIS A 546 -0.46 -26.56 -9.61
C HIS A 546 0.01 -25.11 -9.45
N ASN A 547 -0.37 -24.47 -8.33
CA ASN A 547 0.02 -23.11 -8.01
C ASN A 547 1.54 -22.94 -7.88
N GLU A 548 2.25 -23.90 -7.28
CA GLU A 548 3.72 -23.79 -7.18
C GLU A 548 4.44 -24.05 -8.51
N GLY A 549 3.95 -24.97 -9.33
CA GLY A 549 4.45 -25.15 -10.69
C GLY A 549 4.29 -23.88 -11.53
N LEU A 550 3.11 -23.24 -11.42
CA LEU A 550 2.81 -21.97 -12.08
C LEU A 550 3.73 -20.86 -11.59
N HIS A 551 3.92 -20.74 -10.27
CA HIS A 551 4.79 -19.73 -9.67
C HIS A 551 6.25 -19.89 -10.10
N ALA A 552 6.78 -21.12 -10.15
CA ALA A 552 8.13 -21.40 -10.64
C ALA A 552 8.32 -20.98 -12.11
N LEU A 553 7.42 -21.37 -13.01
CA LEU A 553 7.48 -21.00 -14.43
C LEU A 553 7.32 -19.49 -14.66
N LYS A 554 6.46 -18.83 -13.88
CA LYS A 554 6.32 -17.38 -13.86
C LYS A 554 7.63 -16.70 -13.47
N LYS A 555 8.28 -17.14 -12.37
CA LYS A 555 9.57 -16.58 -11.94
C LYS A 555 10.67 -16.77 -12.99
N ILE A 556 10.73 -17.94 -13.61
CA ILE A 556 11.66 -18.20 -14.72
C ILE A 556 11.41 -17.24 -15.88
N SER A 557 10.14 -17.07 -16.28
CA SER A 557 9.76 -16.22 -17.41
C SER A 557 10.10 -14.73 -17.20
N ILE A 558 9.91 -14.23 -15.98
CA ILE A 558 10.25 -12.84 -15.59
C ILE A 558 11.77 -12.58 -15.68
N HIS A 559 12.60 -13.54 -15.28
CA HIS A 559 14.06 -13.37 -15.24
C HIS A 559 14.79 -13.84 -16.50
N ARG A 560 14.19 -14.74 -17.30
CA ARG A 560 14.75 -15.27 -18.55
C ARG A 560 13.70 -15.27 -19.68
N PRO A 561 13.39 -14.10 -20.26
CA PRO A 561 12.42 -13.98 -21.36
C PRO A 561 12.74 -14.86 -22.58
N THR A 562 14.01 -15.11 -22.87
CA THR A 562 14.43 -16.01 -23.95
C THR A 562 14.00 -17.47 -23.71
N VAL A 563 14.08 -17.97 -22.47
CA VAL A 563 13.59 -19.31 -22.11
C VAL A 563 12.07 -19.37 -22.26
N PHE A 564 11.36 -18.30 -21.91
CA PHE A 564 9.92 -18.22 -22.12
C PHE A 564 9.55 -18.33 -23.61
N VAL A 565 10.17 -17.50 -24.46
CA VAL A 565 9.88 -17.45 -25.90
C VAL A 565 10.27 -18.75 -26.61
N ASP A 566 11.44 -19.30 -26.29
CA ASP A 566 12.01 -20.44 -27.04
C ASP A 566 11.50 -21.80 -26.55
N MET A 567 11.11 -21.92 -25.27
CA MET A 567 10.82 -23.22 -24.63
C MET A 567 9.43 -23.27 -23.98
N ILE A 568 9.08 -22.31 -23.11
CA ILE A 568 7.86 -22.39 -22.29
C ILE A 568 6.61 -22.16 -23.14
N LEU A 569 6.54 -21.04 -23.87
CA LEU A 569 5.36 -20.68 -24.66
C LEU A 569 5.06 -21.70 -25.77
N PRO A 570 6.04 -22.15 -26.59
CA PRO A 570 5.78 -23.17 -27.61
C PRO A 570 5.23 -24.46 -27.02
N SER A 571 5.83 -24.97 -25.94
CA SER A 571 5.39 -26.20 -25.29
C SER A 571 3.96 -26.11 -24.76
N LEU A 572 3.57 -24.99 -24.14
CA LEU A 572 2.20 -24.79 -23.67
C LEU A 572 1.19 -24.62 -24.82
N LEU A 573 1.60 -24.02 -25.94
CA LEU A 573 0.77 -23.90 -27.14
C LEU A 573 0.59 -25.24 -27.87
N ASP A 574 1.58 -26.12 -27.80
CA ASP A 574 1.49 -27.49 -28.33
C ASP A 574 0.50 -28.32 -27.50
N GLU A 575 0.57 -28.24 -26.16
CA GLU A 575 -0.42 -28.87 -25.27
C GLU A 575 -1.84 -28.36 -25.53
N LEU A 576 -2.00 -27.04 -25.72
CA LEU A 576 -3.28 -26.45 -26.12
C LEU A 576 -3.78 -26.99 -27.46
N SER A 577 -2.89 -27.15 -28.44
CA SER A 577 -3.25 -27.65 -29.78
C SER A 577 -3.64 -29.13 -29.75
N GLY A 578 -3.00 -29.93 -28.89
CA GLY A 578 -3.34 -31.34 -28.68
C GLY A 578 -4.77 -31.55 -28.17
N LEU A 579 -5.25 -30.66 -27.29
CA LEU A 579 -6.62 -30.72 -26.75
C LEU A 579 -7.71 -30.36 -27.77
N ILE A 580 -7.38 -29.54 -28.77
CA ILE A 580 -8.35 -29.05 -29.77
C ILE A 580 -8.55 -30.05 -30.92
N ALA A 581 -7.59 -30.97 -31.15
CA ALA A 581 -7.61 -31.90 -32.27
C ALA A 581 -8.55 -33.12 -32.12
N PHE A 582 -9.15 -33.34 -30.94
CA PHE A 582 -10.11 -34.44 -30.72
C PHE A 582 -11.54 -33.99 -31.07
N ASP A 583 -12.19 -34.68 -32.03
CA ASP A 583 -13.46 -34.25 -32.62
C ASP A 583 -14.67 -35.11 -32.23
N SER A 584 -15.81 -34.40 -32.24
CA SER A 584 -17.19 -34.81 -32.56
C SER A 584 -18.24 -35.00 -31.46
N LYS A 585 -17.96 -34.71 -30.17
CA LYS A 585 -19.00 -34.41 -29.16
C LYS A 585 -18.47 -33.44 -28.11
N LYS A 586 -18.47 -32.15 -28.47
CA LYS A 586 -17.96 -31.04 -27.65
C LYS A 586 -18.65 -30.99 -26.29
N GLU A 587 -17.98 -31.47 -25.25
CA GLU A 587 -18.46 -31.43 -23.88
C GLU A 587 -17.98 -30.14 -23.18
N PHE A 588 -18.80 -29.62 -22.25
CA PHE A 588 -18.46 -28.43 -21.45
C PHE A 588 -17.13 -28.59 -20.68
N SER A 589 -16.73 -29.83 -20.37
CA SER A 589 -15.47 -30.16 -19.70
C SER A 589 -14.23 -29.77 -20.51
N GLU A 590 -14.25 -29.96 -21.83
CA GLU A 590 -13.10 -29.68 -22.71
C GLU A 590 -12.78 -28.17 -22.77
N ILE A 591 -13.83 -27.34 -22.79
CA ILE A 591 -13.69 -25.87 -22.79
C ILE A 591 -13.12 -25.37 -21.45
N GLN A 592 -13.41 -26.04 -20.34
CA GLN A 592 -12.85 -25.67 -19.04
C GLN A 592 -11.34 -25.94 -18.96
N GLU A 593 -10.87 -27.07 -19.49
CA GLU A 593 -9.45 -27.41 -19.54
C GLU A 593 -8.66 -26.43 -20.43
N ILE A 594 -9.20 -26.10 -21.60
CA ILE A 594 -8.62 -25.10 -22.50
C ILE A 594 -8.54 -23.72 -21.84
N ASN A 595 -9.62 -23.29 -21.18
CA ASN A 595 -9.62 -22.04 -20.42
C ASN A 595 -8.57 -22.04 -19.30
N SER A 596 -8.37 -23.18 -18.63
CA SER A 596 -7.36 -23.30 -17.58
C SER A 596 -5.95 -23.10 -18.13
N ILE A 597 -5.59 -23.78 -19.23
CA ILE A 597 -4.26 -23.64 -19.83
C ILE A 597 -4.05 -22.21 -20.34
N LEU A 598 -5.05 -21.64 -21.00
CA LEU A 598 -4.99 -20.24 -21.45
C LEU A 598 -4.82 -19.26 -20.28
N ASN A 599 -5.44 -19.55 -19.14
CA ASN A 599 -5.27 -18.78 -17.90
C ASN A 599 -3.85 -18.88 -17.34
N ASP A 600 -3.25 -20.07 -17.36
CA ASP A 600 -1.87 -20.30 -16.91
C ASP A 600 -0.87 -19.58 -17.82
N ILE A 601 -1.06 -19.67 -19.14
CA ILE A 601 -0.21 -18.98 -20.11
C ILE A 601 -0.26 -17.46 -19.84
N ALA A 602 -1.43 -16.89 -19.57
CA ALA A 602 -1.57 -15.49 -19.22
C ALA A 602 -0.84 -15.14 -17.90
N ASP A 603 -0.96 -15.98 -16.86
CA ASP A 603 -0.30 -15.77 -15.56
C ASP A 603 1.23 -15.93 -15.64
N ILE A 604 1.75 -16.68 -16.60
CA ILE A 604 3.20 -16.82 -16.83
C ILE A 604 3.74 -15.66 -17.66
N ALA A 605 3.02 -15.26 -18.72
CA ALA A 605 3.53 -14.36 -19.75
C ALA A 605 3.37 -12.86 -19.45
N CYS A 606 2.36 -12.48 -18.68
CA CYS A 606 1.90 -11.10 -18.61
C CYS A 606 2.50 -10.32 -17.43
N HIS A 607 3.80 -10.47 -17.21
CA HIS A 607 4.59 -9.78 -16.18
C HIS A 607 5.76 -9.01 -16.78
N PRO A 608 6.16 -7.84 -16.23
CA PRO A 608 7.35 -7.12 -16.67
C PRO A 608 8.63 -7.95 -16.53
N CYS A 609 9.47 -7.94 -17.55
CA CYS A 609 10.73 -8.70 -17.57
C CYS A 609 11.81 -7.94 -16.76
N LEU A 610 12.30 -8.51 -15.65
CA LEU A 610 13.19 -7.80 -14.69
C LEU A 610 14.66 -7.76 -15.13
N LYS A 611 15.26 -8.91 -15.47
CA LYS A 611 16.71 -8.99 -15.77
C LYS A 611 17.16 -8.09 -16.93
N GLU A 612 16.25 -7.83 -17.86
CA GLU A 612 16.53 -7.04 -19.06
C GLU A 612 16.26 -5.53 -18.86
N LEU A 613 15.62 -5.14 -17.76
CA LEU A 613 15.61 -3.75 -17.28
C LEU A 613 16.98 -3.36 -16.74
N ASP A 614 17.66 -4.28 -16.03
CA ASP A 614 18.96 -4.03 -15.38
C ASP A 614 20.13 -3.94 -16.39
N THR A 615 20.06 -4.67 -17.52
CA THR A 615 21.13 -4.70 -18.53
C THR A 615 21.02 -3.61 -19.62
N GLY A 616 19.95 -2.82 -19.60
CA GLY A 616 19.64 -1.81 -20.63
C GLY A 616 19.18 -2.40 -21.98
N PHE A 617 18.61 -1.54 -22.83
CA PHE A 617 18.06 -1.93 -24.13
C PHE A 617 19.15 -2.37 -25.12
N PRO A 618 19.02 -3.53 -25.80
CA PRO A 618 19.90 -3.89 -26.90
C PRO A 618 19.84 -2.82 -28.00
N LYS A 619 21.01 -2.35 -28.46
CA LYS A 619 21.09 -1.35 -29.55
C LYS A 619 20.41 -1.93 -30.81
N GLY A 620 19.30 -1.32 -31.22
CA GLY A 620 18.53 -1.73 -32.41
C GLY A 620 17.26 -2.54 -32.15
N ALA A 621 16.87 -2.77 -30.89
CA ALA A 621 15.57 -3.35 -30.57
C ALA A 621 14.43 -2.37 -30.90
N THR A 622 13.46 -2.80 -31.72
CA THR A 622 12.33 -1.98 -32.20
C THR A 622 11.17 -1.87 -31.21
N SER A 623 11.14 -2.69 -30.15
CA SER A 623 10.15 -2.64 -29.07
C SER A 623 10.83 -2.56 -27.71
N SER A 624 10.16 -1.96 -26.72
CA SER A 624 10.74 -1.85 -25.38
C SER A 624 10.80 -3.21 -24.70
N TYR A 625 12.02 -3.68 -24.42
CA TYR A 625 12.35 -5.08 -24.12
C TYR A 625 11.61 -5.68 -22.90
N TRP A 626 11.15 -4.83 -21.97
CA TRP A 626 10.48 -5.23 -20.73
C TRP A 626 9.06 -5.81 -20.92
N HIS A 627 8.41 -5.57 -22.07
CA HIS A 627 7.09 -6.14 -22.41
C HIS A 627 7.16 -7.29 -23.42
N ARG A 628 8.35 -7.84 -23.69
CA ARG A 628 8.60 -8.87 -24.70
C ARG A 628 7.73 -10.13 -24.53
N ASN A 629 7.62 -10.66 -23.31
CA ASN A 629 6.82 -11.85 -23.05
C ASN A 629 5.33 -11.61 -23.35
N PHE A 630 4.82 -10.44 -22.96
CA PHE A 630 3.46 -10.02 -23.24
C PHE A 630 3.19 -9.89 -24.75
N ASP A 631 4.08 -9.25 -25.50
CA ASP A 631 3.95 -9.14 -26.97
C ASP A 631 3.96 -10.51 -27.66
N CYS A 632 4.84 -11.41 -27.19
CA CYS A 632 4.94 -12.76 -27.71
C CYS A 632 3.65 -13.56 -27.44
N PHE A 633 3.12 -13.46 -26.22
CA PHE A 633 1.82 -14.01 -25.85
C PHE A 633 0.68 -13.48 -26.74
N VAL A 634 0.59 -12.16 -26.90
CA VAL A 634 -0.44 -11.51 -27.71
C VAL A 634 -0.36 -11.95 -29.17
N SER A 635 0.83 -11.91 -29.77
CA SER A 635 1.03 -12.25 -31.19
C SER A 635 0.65 -13.70 -31.50
N HIS A 636 1.07 -14.67 -30.68
CA HIS A 636 0.77 -16.09 -30.90
C HIS A 636 -0.72 -16.40 -30.72
N LEU A 637 -1.36 -15.85 -29.68
CA LEU A 637 -2.80 -16.06 -29.47
C LEU A 637 -3.65 -15.40 -30.55
N LEU A 638 -3.27 -14.21 -31.02
CA LEU A 638 -3.94 -13.56 -32.14
C LEU A 638 -3.84 -14.41 -33.42
N GLN A 639 -2.69 -14.99 -33.72
CA GLN A 639 -2.53 -15.92 -34.86
C GLN A 639 -3.44 -17.14 -34.72
N LYS A 640 -3.54 -17.74 -33.52
CA LYS A 640 -4.45 -18.87 -33.26
C LYS A 640 -5.93 -18.51 -33.47
N ILE A 641 -6.37 -17.29 -33.13
CA ILE A 641 -7.76 -16.85 -33.40
C ILE A 641 -8.10 -16.94 -34.89
N ASP A 642 -7.16 -16.65 -35.80
CA ASP A 642 -7.44 -16.74 -37.24
C ASP A 642 -7.72 -18.18 -37.69
N THR A 643 -7.10 -19.16 -37.03
CA THR A 643 -7.36 -20.59 -37.30
C THR A 643 -8.76 -21.02 -36.84
N PHE A 644 -9.24 -20.48 -35.71
CA PHE A 644 -10.58 -20.80 -35.17
C PHE A 644 -11.72 -20.18 -35.97
N PHE A 645 -11.46 -19.12 -36.74
CA PHE A 645 -12.48 -18.52 -37.61
C PHE A 645 -12.78 -19.34 -38.87
N LEU A 646 -12.04 -20.42 -39.14
CA LEU A 646 -12.27 -21.28 -40.31
C LEU A 646 -13.52 -22.17 -40.14
N ASN A 647 -13.86 -22.53 -38.90
CA ASN A 647 -14.98 -23.42 -38.56
C ASN A 647 -15.93 -22.74 -37.58
N LYS A 648 -17.24 -22.87 -37.81
CA LYS A 648 -18.27 -22.26 -36.94
C LYS A 648 -18.25 -22.80 -35.50
N ASP A 649 -17.97 -24.09 -35.31
CA ASP A 649 -18.01 -24.70 -33.99
C ASP A 649 -16.80 -24.33 -33.10
N ASP A 650 -15.77 -23.68 -33.67
CA ASP A 650 -14.52 -23.33 -32.98
C ASP A 650 -14.51 -21.88 -32.46
N ILE A 651 -15.59 -21.12 -32.70
CA ILE A 651 -15.76 -19.73 -32.24
C ILE A 651 -15.72 -19.63 -30.70
N CYS A 652 -16.15 -20.69 -30.00
CA CYS A 652 -16.05 -20.75 -28.55
C CYS A 652 -14.59 -20.68 -28.07
N TYR A 653 -13.65 -21.30 -28.79
CA TYR A 653 -12.21 -21.24 -28.51
C TYR A 653 -11.61 -19.88 -28.88
N ALA A 654 -12.09 -19.24 -29.95
CA ALA A 654 -11.74 -17.86 -30.26
C ALA A 654 -12.16 -16.92 -29.12
N THR A 655 -13.36 -17.11 -28.56
CA THR A 655 -13.86 -16.34 -27.42
C THR A 655 -13.03 -16.60 -26.16
N ALA A 656 -12.72 -17.85 -25.84
CA ALA A 656 -11.81 -18.22 -24.74
C ALA A 656 -10.43 -17.57 -24.89
N THR A 657 -9.88 -17.53 -26.10
CA THR A 657 -8.59 -16.89 -26.39
C THR A 657 -8.64 -15.39 -26.13
N VAL A 658 -9.74 -14.71 -26.49
CA VAL A 658 -9.93 -13.28 -26.17
C VAL A 658 -10.09 -13.05 -24.67
N VAL A 659 -10.72 -13.97 -23.92
CA VAL A 659 -10.75 -13.91 -22.45
C VAL A 659 -9.34 -13.97 -21.86
N ALA A 660 -8.49 -14.86 -22.37
CA ALA A 660 -7.10 -14.98 -21.96
C ALA A 660 -6.29 -13.71 -22.26
N LEU A 661 -6.44 -13.15 -23.46
CA LEU A 661 -5.84 -11.88 -23.86
C LEU A 661 -6.28 -10.72 -22.94
N LEU A 662 -7.58 -10.67 -22.59
CA LEU A 662 -8.11 -9.68 -21.66
C LEU A 662 -7.55 -9.87 -20.25
N LYS A 663 -7.45 -11.11 -19.75
CA LYS A 663 -6.83 -11.42 -18.44
C LYS A 663 -5.37 -10.97 -18.43
N GLY A 664 -4.60 -11.36 -19.45
CA GLY A 664 -3.20 -11.00 -19.60
C GLY A 664 -2.97 -9.49 -19.59
N LEU A 665 -3.79 -8.74 -20.34
CA LEU A 665 -3.71 -7.28 -20.33
C LEU A 665 -4.00 -6.68 -18.95
N ASN A 666 -4.98 -7.20 -18.20
CA ASN A 666 -5.27 -6.71 -16.84
C ASN A 666 -4.10 -6.93 -15.87
N ILE A 667 -3.44 -8.09 -15.95
CA ILE A 667 -2.27 -8.40 -15.12
C ILE A 667 -1.13 -7.44 -15.46
N PHE A 668 -0.80 -7.35 -16.75
CA PHE A 668 0.32 -6.55 -17.22
C PHE A 668 0.14 -5.06 -16.94
N ASP A 669 -1.01 -4.49 -17.30
CA ASP A 669 -1.31 -3.06 -17.09
C ASP A 669 -1.43 -2.71 -15.59
N GLY A 670 -1.89 -3.66 -14.77
CA GLY A 670 -1.98 -3.51 -13.31
C GLY A 670 -0.62 -3.36 -12.62
N GLU A 671 0.40 -4.07 -13.11
CA GLU A 671 1.76 -4.10 -12.54
C GLU A 671 2.62 -2.89 -12.93
N LEU A 672 2.17 -2.06 -13.88
CA LEU A 672 2.84 -0.80 -14.26
C LEU A 672 3.00 0.20 -13.10
N ASN A 673 2.29 0.01 -11.99
CA ASN A 673 2.37 0.85 -10.79
C ASN A 673 3.60 0.60 -9.91
N SER A 674 4.29 -0.52 -10.12
CA SER A 674 5.49 -0.87 -9.37
C SER A 674 6.55 0.25 -9.54
N THR A 675 7.25 0.57 -8.45
CA THR A 675 8.20 1.69 -8.35
C THR A 675 9.29 1.69 -9.41
N HIS A 676 9.60 0.54 -10.01
CA HIS A 676 10.66 0.34 -10.99
C HIS A 676 10.29 0.78 -12.42
N ILE A 677 9.00 0.85 -12.79
CA ILE A 677 8.56 1.23 -14.16
C ILE A 677 8.38 2.75 -14.31
N LYS A 678 8.24 3.48 -13.19
CA LYS A 678 8.05 4.95 -13.17
C LYS A 678 9.21 5.76 -13.77
N SER A 679 10.37 5.16 -14.00
CA SER A 679 11.55 5.84 -14.55
C SER A 679 11.48 6.09 -16.05
N ALA A 680 10.65 5.37 -16.79
CA ALA A 680 10.43 5.58 -18.22
C ALA A 680 9.23 6.51 -18.45
N THR A 681 9.47 7.78 -18.82
CA THR A 681 8.41 8.68 -19.25
C THR A 681 7.79 8.16 -20.56
N PRO A 682 6.46 7.95 -20.64
CA PRO A 682 5.83 7.50 -21.88
C PRO A 682 6.03 8.53 -22.98
N ASP A 683 6.48 8.08 -24.16
CA ASP A 683 6.63 8.93 -25.33
C ASP A 683 5.25 9.37 -25.86
N PRO A 684 4.96 10.68 -25.92
CA PRO A 684 3.71 11.20 -26.46
C PRO A 684 3.48 10.84 -27.94
N GLY A 685 4.53 10.47 -28.68
CA GLY A 685 4.45 10.06 -30.08
C GLY A 685 4.06 8.59 -30.29
N THR A 686 4.18 7.75 -29.26
CA THR A 686 3.98 6.29 -29.38
C THR A 686 2.66 5.87 -28.73
N LEU A 687 1.79 5.22 -29.49
CA LEU A 687 0.51 4.69 -29.00
C LEU A 687 0.71 3.39 -28.21
N PRO A 688 0.29 3.31 -26.94
CA PRO A 688 0.40 2.08 -26.18
C PRO A 688 -0.37 0.93 -26.82
N TYR A 689 0.24 -0.26 -26.81
CA TYR A 689 -0.35 -1.50 -27.30
C TYR A 689 -0.82 -1.46 -28.77
N GLU A 690 -0.20 -0.65 -29.63
CA GLU A 690 -0.60 -0.43 -31.02
C GLU A 690 -0.84 -1.70 -31.84
N PHE A 691 0.11 -2.63 -31.79
CA PHE A 691 -0.04 -3.93 -32.46
C PHE A 691 -1.26 -4.70 -31.94
N PHE A 692 -1.48 -4.70 -30.62
CA PHE A 692 -2.55 -5.50 -30.01
C PHE A 692 -3.93 -4.97 -30.39
N TRP A 693 -4.20 -3.67 -30.17
CA TRP A 693 -5.53 -3.13 -30.46
C TRP A 693 -5.83 -3.09 -31.97
N SER A 694 -4.83 -2.90 -32.83
CA SER A 694 -5.04 -2.90 -34.28
C SER A 694 -5.43 -4.28 -34.80
N GLN A 695 -4.76 -5.34 -34.33
CA GLN A 695 -5.05 -6.71 -34.75
C GLN A 695 -6.38 -7.23 -34.20
N ILE A 696 -6.72 -6.92 -32.94
CA ILE A 696 -8.00 -7.37 -32.37
C ILE A 696 -9.19 -6.66 -33.03
N LEU A 697 -9.04 -5.40 -33.46
CA LEU A 697 -10.05 -4.69 -34.24
C LEU A 697 -10.26 -5.31 -35.63
N LYS A 698 -9.18 -5.69 -36.34
CA LYS A 698 -9.25 -6.44 -37.61
C LYS A 698 -10.00 -7.78 -37.45
N LYS A 699 -10.01 -8.34 -36.24
CA LYS A 699 -10.72 -9.59 -35.91
C LYS A 699 -12.19 -9.37 -35.55
N ALA A 700 -12.60 -8.16 -35.18
CA ALA A 700 -13.96 -7.85 -34.76
C ALA A 700 -14.81 -7.15 -35.83
N LEU A 701 -14.22 -6.23 -36.60
CA LEU A 701 -14.96 -5.30 -37.47
C LEU A 701 -14.52 -5.38 -38.93
N THR A 702 -15.44 -5.03 -39.84
CA THR A 702 -15.28 -4.92 -41.29
C THR A 702 -15.84 -3.59 -41.80
N LEU A 703 -15.47 -3.15 -43.00
CA LEU A 703 -16.10 -1.99 -43.66
C LEU A 703 -17.25 -2.46 -44.55
N ASN A 704 -18.40 -1.79 -44.46
CA ASN A 704 -19.54 -2.05 -45.34
C ASN A 704 -19.28 -1.43 -46.73
N GLN A 705 -19.40 -2.24 -47.78
CA GLN A 705 -19.15 -1.81 -49.17
C GLN A 705 -20.35 -1.09 -49.81
N ASN A 706 -21.52 -1.08 -49.15
CA ASN A 706 -22.73 -0.44 -49.64
C ASN A 706 -22.77 1.05 -49.26
N PHE A 707 -22.34 1.93 -50.16
CA PHE A 707 -22.49 3.38 -50.01
C PHE A 707 -23.98 3.78 -50.08
N ARG A 708 -24.47 4.55 -49.12
CA ARG A 708 -25.79 5.23 -49.21
C ARG A 708 -25.62 6.74 -49.36
N GLU A 709 -26.47 7.34 -50.19
CA GLU A 709 -26.55 8.78 -50.37
C GLU A 709 -27.26 9.41 -49.18
N ASN A 710 -26.58 10.34 -48.51
CA ASN A 710 -27.14 11.09 -47.41
C ASN A 710 -28.08 12.17 -47.98
N SER A 711 -29.37 12.17 -47.63
CA SER A 711 -30.39 13.08 -48.19
C SER A 711 -30.17 14.57 -47.87
N ALA A 712 -29.15 14.90 -47.07
CA ALA A 712 -28.78 16.26 -46.69
C ALA A 712 -27.42 16.74 -47.23
N SER A 713 -26.53 15.88 -47.77
CA SER A 713 -25.16 16.32 -48.12
C SER A 713 -24.47 15.71 -49.35
N ASN A 714 -25.12 14.86 -50.16
CA ASN A 714 -24.53 14.30 -51.40
C ASN A 714 -23.12 13.66 -51.24
N SER A 715 -22.74 13.24 -50.02
CA SER A 715 -21.46 12.59 -49.73
C SER A 715 -21.66 11.09 -49.55
N LYS A 716 -20.84 10.28 -50.22
CA LYS A 716 -20.77 8.81 -50.01
C LYS A 716 -20.00 8.55 -48.71
N LYS A 717 -20.67 8.06 -47.67
CA LYS A 717 -20.05 7.71 -46.39
C LYS A 717 -19.82 6.20 -46.26
N GLN A 718 -18.70 5.82 -45.64
CA GLN A 718 -18.38 4.44 -45.28
C GLN A 718 -18.87 4.15 -43.86
N TYR A 719 -19.28 2.90 -43.59
CA TYR A 719 -19.82 2.48 -42.30
C TYR A 719 -19.13 1.22 -41.79
N LEU A 720 -19.15 1.05 -40.47
CA LEU A 720 -18.61 -0.11 -39.81
C LEU A 720 -19.63 -1.24 -39.76
N ASP A 721 -19.17 -2.45 -40.04
CA ASP A 721 -19.93 -3.68 -39.93
C ASP A 721 -19.19 -4.67 -39.04
N ILE A 722 -19.91 -5.68 -38.55
CA ILE A 722 -19.33 -6.78 -37.80
C ILE A 722 -18.72 -7.77 -38.78
N ARG A 723 -17.52 -8.26 -38.47
CA ARG A 723 -16.87 -9.28 -39.29
C ARG A 723 -17.77 -10.51 -39.44
N GLN A 724 -17.98 -10.94 -40.67
CA GLN A 724 -18.66 -12.19 -41.01
C GLN A 724 -17.69 -13.37 -40.92
N ILE A 725 -18.19 -14.52 -40.47
CA ILE A 725 -17.39 -15.74 -40.37
C ILE A 725 -17.30 -16.38 -41.77
N PRO A 726 -16.08 -16.64 -42.28
CA PRO A 726 -15.91 -17.32 -43.55
C PRO A 726 -16.62 -18.68 -43.51
N ASN A 727 -17.46 -18.96 -44.50
CA ASN A 727 -18.21 -20.22 -44.69
C ASN A 727 -19.45 -20.43 -43.80
N GLY A 728 -19.76 -19.54 -42.85
CA GLY A 728 -20.93 -19.69 -41.96
C GLY A 728 -22.13 -18.81 -42.31
N GLY A 729 -21.92 -17.67 -42.98
CA GLY A 729 -22.95 -16.63 -43.18
C GLY A 729 -23.37 -15.88 -41.91
N ASP A 730 -22.98 -16.38 -40.73
CA ASP A 730 -23.25 -15.78 -39.43
C ASP A 730 -22.22 -14.72 -39.03
N PHE A 731 -22.65 -13.80 -38.17
CA PHE A 731 -21.82 -12.77 -37.56
C PHE A 731 -21.21 -13.26 -36.23
N LEU A 732 -20.08 -12.68 -35.83
CA LEU A 732 -19.46 -12.92 -34.51
C LEU A 732 -20.45 -12.75 -33.36
N GLU A 733 -20.29 -13.48 -32.26
CA GLU A 733 -21.15 -13.36 -31.09
C GLU A 733 -20.99 -12.02 -30.35
N ASP A 734 -22.06 -11.56 -29.68
CA ASP A 734 -22.02 -10.36 -28.83
C ASP A 734 -21.08 -10.53 -27.62
N SER A 735 -20.81 -11.76 -27.21
CA SER A 735 -19.84 -12.11 -26.17
C SER A 735 -18.41 -11.75 -26.58
N PHE A 736 -18.01 -12.16 -27.77
CA PHE A 736 -16.74 -11.85 -28.39
C PHE A 736 -16.56 -10.32 -28.53
N LEU A 737 -17.53 -9.64 -29.14
CA LEU A 737 -17.47 -8.18 -29.35
C LEU A 737 -17.35 -7.41 -28.03
N HIS A 738 -18.10 -7.82 -27.00
CA HIS A 738 -18.03 -7.19 -25.68
C HIS A 738 -16.65 -7.37 -25.02
N LEU A 739 -16.02 -8.54 -25.17
CA LEU A 739 -14.66 -8.77 -24.66
C LEU A 739 -13.63 -7.89 -25.37
N VAL A 740 -13.74 -7.74 -26.69
CA VAL A 740 -12.91 -6.81 -27.48
C VAL A 740 -13.10 -5.37 -26.98
N GLY A 741 -14.34 -4.94 -26.75
CA GLY A 741 -14.64 -3.64 -26.14
C GLY A 741 -13.95 -3.44 -24.79
N ASN A 742 -13.95 -4.46 -23.91
CA ASN A 742 -13.26 -4.39 -22.62
C ASN A 742 -11.73 -4.30 -22.76
N ILE A 743 -11.12 -4.98 -23.75
CA ILE A 743 -9.69 -4.84 -24.06
C ILE A 743 -9.40 -3.38 -24.44
N LEU A 744 -10.20 -2.81 -25.34
CA LEU A 744 -10.04 -1.41 -25.77
C LEU A 744 -10.26 -0.43 -24.62
N LEU A 745 -11.16 -0.72 -23.68
CA LEU A 745 -11.34 0.09 -22.49
C LEU A 745 -10.04 0.16 -21.67
N ILE A 746 -9.43 -0.99 -21.36
CA ILE A 746 -8.18 -1.03 -20.58
C ILE A 746 -7.06 -0.32 -21.32
N ILE A 747 -6.88 -0.61 -22.61
CA ILE A 747 -5.88 0.07 -23.46
C ILE A 747 -6.11 1.58 -23.45
N SER A 748 -7.36 2.03 -23.60
CA SER A 748 -7.69 3.47 -23.67
C SER A 748 -7.48 4.22 -22.36
N ARG A 749 -7.49 3.53 -21.21
CA ARG A 749 -7.25 4.11 -19.88
C ARG A 749 -5.93 3.67 -19.24
N SER A 750 -5.08 3.02 -20.01
CA SER A 750 -3.78 2.55 -19.54
C SER A 750 -2.96 3.72 -19.01
N LYS A 751 -2.11 3.43 -18.02
CA LYS A 751 -1.19 4.42 -17.44
C LYS A 751 -0.06 4.82 -18.39
N LEU A 752 0.14 4.06 -19.47
CA LEU A 752 1.04 4.44 -20.55
C LEU A 752 0.46 5.55 -21.45
N ASN A 753 -0.85 5.81 -21.36
CA ASN A 753 -1.47 6.90 -22.08
C ASN A 753 -1.18 8.26 -21.40
N THR A 754 -1.12 9.26 -22.25
CA THR A 754 -1.07 10.69 -22.00
C THR A 754 -2.32 11.32 -22.64
N SER A 755 -2.47 12.64 -22.50
CA SER A 755 -3.50 13.37 -23.23
C SER A 755 -3.37 13.31 -24.76
N ASP A 756 -2.20 12.92 -25.28
CA ASP A 756 -1.89 13.00 -26.71
C ASP A 756 -1.84 11.65 -27.44
N ASN A 757 -1.35 10.59 -26.77
CA ASN A 757 -1.22 9.24 -27.34
C ASN A 757 -2.40 8.32 -26.96
N ASN A 758 -3.63 8.80 -27.12
CA ASN A 758 -4.82 7.96 -26.93
C ASN A 758 -5.35 7.40 -28.26
N ILE A 759 -5.75 6.13 -28.26
CA ILE A 759 -6.30 5.42 -29.43
C ILE A 759 -7.41 6.19 -30.15
N VAL A 760 -8.28 6.91 -29.42
CA VAL A 760 -9.40 7.66 -30.00
C VAL A 760 -8.94 8.76 -30.96
N PHE A 761 -7.81 9.41 -30.67
CA PHE A 761 -7.31 10.50 -31.49
C PHE A 761 -6.68 10.02 -32.80
N LYS A 762 -6.20 8.78 -32.86
CA LYS A 762 -5.78 8.17 -34.13
C LYS A 762 -6.95 8.02 -35.09
N PHE A 763 -8.09 7.51 -34.60
CA PHE A 763 -9.31 7.43 -35.40
C PHE A 763 -9.88 8.81 -35.75
N TYR A 764 -9.76 9.81 -34.87
CA TYR A 764 -10.21 11.18 -35.15
C TYR A 764 -9.41 11.85 -36.26
N ASN A 765 -8.08 11.86 -36.16
CA ASN A 765 -7.22 12.52 -37.15
C ASN A 765 -7.42 11.90 -38.56
N GLN A 766 -7.72 10.60 -38.63
CA GLN A 766 -8.02 9.90 -39.88
C GLN A 766 -9.39 10.28 -40.45
N SER A 767 -10.39 10.56 -39.62
CA SER A 767 -11.71 11.01 -40.07
C SER A 767 -11.69 12.35 -40.84
N LEU A 768 -10.71 13.22 -40.53
CA LEU A 768 -10.44 14.47 -41.24
C LEU A 768 -9.73 14.25 -42.59
N LEU A 769 -9.05 13.11 -42.76
CA LEU A 769 -8.26 12.77 -43.95
C LEU A 769 -9.04 11.92 -44.97
N LEU A 770 -10.19 11.35 -44.59
CA LEU A 770 -11.06 10.52 -45.44
C LEU A 770 -11.60 11.22 -46.69
N GLU A 771 -11.44 12.54 -46.83
CA GLU A 771 -11.74 13.23 -48.09
C GLU A 771 -10.75 12.85 -49.22
N ASN A 772 -9.58 12.25 -48.95
CA ASN A 772 -8.51 12.12 -49.96
C ASN A 772 -7.55 10.89 -49.91
N ILE A 773 -7.90 9.70 -49.38
CA ILE A 773 -6.90 8.60 -49.34
C ILE A 773 -7.40 7.20 -49.79
N GLU A 774 -6.72 6.64 -50.79
CA GLU A 774 -6.57 5.20 -51.05
C GLU A 774 -5.50 4.64 -50.07
N THR A 775 -5.84 4.36 -48.81
CA THR A 775 -4.88 3.81 -47.84
C THR A 775 -4.73 2.29 -48.02
N LYS A 776 -3.48 1.80 -47.96
CA LYS A 776 -3.15 0.37 -48.06
C LYS A 776 -3.39 -0.43 -46.77
N ASP A 777 -3.66 0.21 -45.63
CA ASP A 777 -3.79 -0.44 -44.32
C ASP A 777 -5.23 -0.37 -43.77
N PHE A 778 -5.88 -1.52 -43.59
CA PHE A 778 -7.32 -1.64 -43.28
C PHE A 778 -7.76 -0.90 -42.00
N VAL A 779 -6.93 -0.85 -40.96
CA VAL A 779 -7.27 -0.19 -39.68
C VAL A 779 -7.25 1.33 -39.80
N GLU A 780 -6.48 1.88 -40.74
CA GLU A 780 -6.37 3.32 -40.96
C GLU A 780 -7.59 3.89 -41.70
N GLY A 781 -8.45 3.04 -42.28
CA GLY A 781 -9.69 3.42 -42.95
C GLY A 781 -10.97 3.24 -42.13
N LEU A 782 -10.91 2.80 -40.86
CA LEU A 782 -12.10 2.53 -40.04
C LEU A 782 -12.69 3.83 -39.45
N PRO A 783 -13.95 4.22 -39.75
CA PRO A 783 -14.58 5.43 -39.22
C PRO A 783 -15.08 5.28 -37.77
N MET A 784 -14.30 4.64 -36.88
CA MET A 784 -14.68 4.34 -35.48
C MET A 784 -15.06 5.58 -34.67
N HIS A 785 -14.42 6.71 -34.95
CA HIS A 785 -14.73 7.99 -34.31
C HIS A 785 -16.09 8.55 -34.76
N GLN A 786 -16.40 8.45 -36.06
CA GLN A 786 -17.65 8.99 -36.64
C GLN A 786 -18.88 8.27 -36.08
N ASP A 787 -18.81 6.94 -35.91
CA ASP A 787 -19.91 6.13 -35.35
C ASP A 787 -20.39 6.64 -33.98
N VAL A 788 -19.47 7.10 -33.13
CA VAL A 788 -19.79 7.51 -31.77
C VAL A 788 -20.29 8.97 -31.72
N ILE A 789 -19.88 9.81 -32.67
CA ILE A 789 -19.95 11.27 -32.56
C ILE A 789 -20.92 11.90 -33.56
N GLU A 790 -21.39 11.13 -34.54
CA GLU A 790 -22.46 11.54 -35.43
C GLU A 790 -23.85 11.14 -34.89
N PRO A 791 -24.81 12.09 -34.89
CA PRO A 791 -26.15 11.88 -34.33
C PRO A 791 -26.95 10.76 -35.00
N ASP A 792 -26.66 10.47 -36.27
CA ASP A 792 -27.51 9.65 -37.16
C ASP A 792 -26.91 8.27 -37.48
N PHE A 793 -25.70 7.93 -36.99
CA PHE A 793 -24.84 6.95 -37.69
C PHE A 793 -24.61 5.57 -37.05
N MET A 794 -25.13 5.27 -35.85
CA MET A 794 -25.08 3.87 -35.34
C MET A 794 -26.14 3.00 -36.03
N GLU A 795 -25.96 2.73 -37.32
CA GLU A 795 -26.87 1.90 -38.14
C GLU A 795 -26.94 0.46 -37.63
N ILE A 796 -25.81 -0.07 -37.13
CA ILE A 796 -25.71 -1.42 -36.57
C ILE A 796 -25.45 -1.29 -35.06
N PRO A 797 -26.48 -1.42 -34.20
CA PRO A 797 -26.34 -1.23 -32.76
C PRO A 797 -25.23 -2.07 -32.14
N ARG A 798 -24.97 -3.27 -32.67
CA ARG A 798 -23.95 -4.21 -32.13
C ARG A 798 -22.52 -3.69 -32.24
N VAL A 799 -22.21 -2.79 -33.19
CA VAL A 799 -20.89 -2.13 -33.31
C VAL A 799 -20.55 -1.32 -32.05
N SER A 800 -21.57 -0.84 -31.33
CA SER A 800 -21.44 -0.14 -30.05
C SER A 800 -20.67 -0.92 -28.98
N LEU A 801 -20.69 -2.27 -29.06
CA LEU A 801 -19.95 -3.15 -28.15
C LEU A 801 -18.43 -2.97 -28.24
N VAL A 802 -17.93 -2.37 -29.33
CA VAL A 802 -16.51 -2.12 -29.57
C VAL A 802 -16.21 -0.62 -29.60
N SER A 803 -17.02 0.18 -30.31
CA SER A 803 -16.69 1.59 -30.61
C SER A 803 -16.79 2.56 -29.42
N ILE A 804 -17.67 2.28 -28.43
CA ILE A 804 -17.89 3.19 -27.29
C ILE A 804 -16.73 3.18 -26.30
N TYR A 805 -16.16 2.01 -26.03
CA TYR A 805 -15.17 1.81 -24.95
C TYR A 805 -13.89 2.67 -25.08
N PRO A 806 -13.29 2.84 -26.27
CA PRO A 806 -12.20 3.78 -26.47
C PRO A 806 -12.48 5.19 -25.93
N LEU A 807 -13.68 5.74 -26.17
CA LEU A 807 -14.06 7.09 -25.73
C LEU A 807 -14.13 7.20 -24.19
N VAL A 808 -14.49 6.11 -23.51
CA VAL A 808 -14.60 6.08 -22.05
C VAL A 808 -13.26 6.36 -21.39
N GLY A 809 -12.15 5.80 -21.92
CA GLY A 809 -10.82 5.95 -21.33
C GLY A 809 -10.05 7.21 -21.71
N VAL A 810 -10.60 8.13 -22.51
CA VAL A 810 -9.84 9.33 -22.96
C VAL A 810 -9.38 10.19 -21.78
N GLN A 811 -8.08 10.41 -21.66
CA GLN A 811 -7.52 11.30 -20.65
C GLN A 811 -7.81 12.77 -20.99
N PRO A 812 -8.32 13.57 -20.04
CA PRO A 812 -8.44 15.01 -20.17
C PRO A 812 -7.10 15.71 -20.43
N LEU A 813 -7.12 16.81 -21.18
CA LEU A 813 -5.98 17.73 -21.27
C LEU A 813 -5.64 18.33 -19.89
N ALA A 814 -4.35 18.49 -19.59
CA ALA A 814 -3.90 18.99 -18.28
C ALA A 814 -4.35 20.45 -18.01
N ASP A 815 -4.52 21.25 -19.05
CA ASP A 815 -4.93 22.64 -19.02
C ASP A 815 -6.42 22.85 -19.39
N ASP A 816 -7.22 21.79 -19.30
CA ASP A 816 -8.66 21.85 -19.58
C ASP A 816 -9.45 22.49 -18.44
N ASP A 817 -10.64 23.01 -18.76
CA ASP A 817 -11.56 23.46 -17.74
C ASP A 817 -12.26 22.27 -17.05
N LYS A 818 -12.93 22.53 -15.92
CA LYS A 818 -13.71 21.53 -15.19
C LYS A 818 -14.86 20.89 -16.00
N TYR A 819 -15.09 21.30 -17.25
CA TYR A 819 -16.15 20.82 -18.12
C TYR A 819 -15.61 20.16 -19.39
N LEU A 820 -14.29 19.93 -19.43
CA LEU A 820 -13.58 19.29 -20.53
C LEU A 820 -13.78 20.00 -21.87
N THR A 821 -13.87 21.33 -21.89
CA THR A 821 -14.16 22.11 -23.10
C THR A 821 -13.13 21.89 -24.19
N LYS A 822 -11.83 21.92 -23.88
CA LYS A 822 -10.76 21.69 -24.87
C LYS A 822 -10.76 20.25 -25.35
N THR A 823 -10.93 19.29 -24.44
CA THR A 823 -11.02 17.86 -24.77
C THR A 823 -12.23 17.58 -25.66
N LYS A 824 -13.39 18.19 -25.39
CA LYS A 824 -14.59 18.08 -26.23
C LYS A 824 -14.41 18.68 -27.62
N ILE A 825 -13.70 19.81 -27.73
CA ILE A 825 -13.33 20.41 -29.02
C ILE A 825 -12.42 19.45 -29.78
N ARG A 826 -11.38 18.93 -29.14
CA ARG A 826 -10.44 17.96 -29.73
C ARG A 826 -11.15 16.69 -30.19
N LEU A 827 -12.17 16.24 -29.47
CA LEU A 827 -12.99 15.09 -29.83
C LEU A 827 -14.07 15.39 -30.87
N GLY A 828 -14.33 16.65 -31.24
CA GLY A 828 -15.41 17.01 -32.17
C GLY A 828 -16.83 16.90 -31.58
N ILE A 829 -16.98 16.82 -30.25
CA ILE A 829 -18.28 16.71 -29.54
C ILE A 829 -18.69 18.01 -28.85
N ASN A 830 -17.93 19.09 -29.00
CA ASN A 830 -18.23 20.36 -28.34
C ASN A 830 -19.63 20.87 -28.71
N GLN A 831 -20.46 21.17 -27.70
CA GLN A 831 -21.88 21.57 -27.84
C GLN A 831 -22.78 20.56 -28.56
N ASN A 832 -22.24 19.44 -29.06
CA ASN A 832 -22.99 18.36 -29.70
C ASN A 832 -23.31 17.23 -28.72
N ALA A 833 -22.59 17.12 -27.59
CA ALA A 833 -22.79 16.06 -26.60
C ALA A 833 -24.24 15.99 -26.09
N GLY A 834 -24.92 17.13 -25.90
CA GLY A 834 -26.35 17.18 -25.56
C GLY A 834 -27.25 16.53 -26.61
N ASN A 835 -26.97 16.78 -27.90
CA ASN A 835 -27.72 16.19 -29.02
C ASN A 835 -27.41 14.69 -29.18
N LEU A 836 -26.16 14.28 -28.94
CA LEU A 836 -25.77 12.87 -28.91
C LEU A 836 -26.51 12.11 -27.79
N ALA A 837 -26.64 12.72 -26.61
CA ALA A 837 -27.41 12.15 -25.51
C ALA A 837 -28.90 12.03 -25.88
N LYS A 838 -29.50 13.08 -26.47
CA LYS A 838 -30.88 13.07 -26.96
C LYS A 838 -31.13 11.93 -27.95
N ASN A 839 -30.29 11.77 -28.96
CA ASN A 839 -30.44 10.73 -29.97
C ASN A 839 -30.22 9.33 -29.41
N THR A 840 -29.28 9.18 -28.48
CA THR A 840 -29.05 7.94 -27.74
C THR A 840 -30.32 7.51 -26.98
N ILE A 841 -30.99 8.47 -26.32
CA ILE A 841 -32.25 8.23 -25.61
C ILE A 841 -33.35 7.80 -26.60
N LEU A 842 -33.52 8.52 -27.72
CA LEU A 842 -34.53 8.19 -28.73
C LEU A 842 -34.33 6.78 -29.29
N ARG A 843 -33.09 6.38 -29.60
CA ARG A 843 -32.78 5.03 -30.07
C ARG A 843 -33.09 3.97 -29.02
N LEU A 844 -32.72 4.20 -27.76
CA LEU A 844 -33.03 3.28 -26.66
C LEU A 844 -34.54 3.14 -26.37
N LEU A 845 -35.37 4.07 -26.85
CA LEU A 845 -36.83 4.05 -26.74
C LEU A 845 -37.53 3.51 -28.00
N ASN A 846 -36.79 3.30 -29.10
CA ASN A 846 -37.33 2.73 -30.31
C ASN A 846 -37.64 1.24 -30.09
N LEU A 847 -38.92 0.87 -30.08
CA LEU A 847 -39.36 -0.51 -29.85
C LEU A 847 -39.27 -1.39 -31.11
N ASP A 848 -39.16 -0.78 -32.29
CA ASP A 848 -39.09 -1.50 -33.57
C ASP A 848 -37.68 -2.08 -33.81
N GLU A 849 -36.65 -1.49 -33.19
CA GLU A 849 -35.27 -1.99 -33.22
C GLU A 849 -35.04 -3.04 -32.12
N ARG A 850 -34.78 -4.29 -32.53
CA ARG A 850 -34.42 -5.37 -31.59
C ARG A 850 -32.95 -5.25 -31.16
N ILE A 851 -32.71 -4.60 -30.02
CA ILE A 851 -31.38 -4.45 -29.42
C ILE A 851 -31.16 -5.50 -28.32
N ASN A 852 -30.08 -6.30 -28.40
CA ASN A 852 -29.71 -7.24 -27.34
C ASN A 852 -29.36 -6.51 -26.03
N SER A 853 -29.56 -7.17 -24.89
CA SER A 853 -29.21 -6.74 -23.53
C SER A 853 -27.79 -6.15 -23.40
N ARG A 854 -26.74 -6.83 -23.89
CA ARG A 854 -25.34 -6.37 -23.79
C ARG A 854 -25.12 -5.07 -24.57
N THR A 855 -25.67 -5.01 -25.79
CA THR A 855 -25.64 -3.83 -26.65
C THR A 855 -26.36 -2.66 -25.99
N ARG A 856 -27.55 -2.91 -25.45
CA ARG A 856 -28.35 -1.90 -24.73
C ARG A 856 -27.59 -1.33 -23.54
N ILE A 857 -26.94 -2.18 -22.73
CA ILE A 857 -26.14 -1.74 -21.58
C ILE A 857 -24.95 -0.88 -22.03
N THR A 858 -24.29 -1.24 -23.14
CA THR A 858 -23.14 -0.48 -23.64
C THR A 858 -23.56 0.91 -24.14
N ILE A 859 -24.71 1.01 -24.84
CA ILE A 859 -25.30 2.29 -25.23
C ILE A 859 -25.72 3.12 -24.00
N LEU A 860 -26.24 2.48 -22.94
CA LEU A 860 -26.53 3.15 -21.67
C LEU A 860 -25.25 3.66 -20.98
N TYR A 861 -24.13 2.94 -21.07
CA TYR A 861 -22.83 3.42 -20.59
C TYR A 861 -22.33 4.63 -21.36
N TYR A 862 -22.55 4.67 -22.67
CA TYR A 862 -22.26 5.86 -23.46
C TYR A 862 -23.05 7.08 -22.97
N LEU A 863 -24.36 6.92 -22.73
CA LEU A 863 -25.18 7.97 -22.13
C LEU A 863 -24.63 8.44 -20.77
N GLN A 864 -24.18 7.51 -19.92
CA GLN A 864 -23.58 7.85 -18.62
C GLN A 864 -22.30 8.66 -18.76
N ILE A 865 -21.45 8.36 -19.76
CA ILE A 865 -20.21 9.09 -20.01
C ILE A 865 -20.48 10.48 -20.59
N LEU A 866 -21.44 10.62 -21.51
CA LEU A 866 -21.87 11.93 -22.02
C LEU A 866 -22.31 12.87 -20.88
N ILE A 867 -23.01 12.33 -19.86
CA ILE A 867 -23.46 13.10 -18.70
C ILE A 867 -22.35 13.33 -17.68
N ALA A 868 -21.70 12.26 -17.22
CA ALA A 868 -20.80 12.31 -16.07
C ALA A 868 -19.40 12.86 -16.41
N LYS A 869 -18.90 12.58 -17.61
CA LYS A 869 -17.57 13.01 -18.07
C LYS A 869 -17.67 14.29 -18.91
N PHE A 870 -18.56 14.30 -19.91
CA PHE A 870 -18.64 15.41 -20.88
C PHE A 870 -19.66 16.50 -20.52
N HIS A 871 -20.39 16.34 -19.42
CA HIS A 871 -21.32 17.35 -18.88
C HIS A 871 -22.36 17.85 -19.90
N CYS A 872 -22.91 16.94 -20.71
CA CYS A 872 -23.84 17.25 -21.80
C CYS A 872 -25.16 17.91 -21.34
N SER A 873 -25.49 17.85 -20.05
CA SER A 873 -26.68 18.47 -19.45
C SER A 873 -26.72 20.00 -19.59
N ARG A 874 -25.57 20.62 -19.88
CA ARG A 874 -25.40 22.06 -19.99
C ARG A 874 -25.53 22.58 -21.42
N ASP A 875 -25.41 21.69 -22.40
CA ASP A 875 -25.47 22.03 -23.82
C ASP A 875 -26.90 22.43 -24.20
N GLU A 876 -27.02 23.36 -25.14
CA GLU A 876 -28.29 23.67 -25.80
C GLU A 876 -28.55 22.66 -26.91
N LEU A 877 -29.75 22.10 -26.95
CA LEU A 877 -30.17 21.15 -27.98
C LEU A 877 -30.46 21.89 -29.29
N LYS A 878 -30.27 21.23 -30.43
CA LYS A 878 -30.53 21.80 -31.77
C LYS A 878 -31.99 22.26 -31.94
N ASP A 879 -32.92 21.55 -31.33
CA ASP A 879 -34.36 21.87 -31.38
C ASP A 879 -34.80 22.85 -30.27
N GLY A 880 -33.84 23.42 -29.53
CA GLY A 880 -34.07 24.30 -28.38
C GLY A 880 -34.23 23.57 -27.05
N GLY A 881 -33.93 24.27 -25.95
CA GLY A 881 -33.99 23.75 -24.59
C GLY A 881 -32.79 22.88 -24.19
N LYS A 882 -32.85 22.29 -23.00
CA LYS A 882 -31.82 21.42 -22.43
C LYS A 882 -32.25 19.96 -22.39
N LEU A 883 -31.28 19.07 -22.15
CA LEU A 883 -31.54 17.64 -22.02
C LEU A 883 -32.58 17.31 -20.93
N LEU A 884 -32.62 18.08 -19.84
CA LEU A 884 -33.63 17.91 -18.80
C LEU A 884 -35.04 18.23 -19.32
N ASP A 885 -35.22 19.33 -20.03
CA ASP A 885 -36.52 19.73 -20.61
C ASP A 885 -37.04 18.64 -21.56
N PHE A 886 -36.13 18.04 -22.35
CA PHE A 886 -36.44 16.92 -23.22
C PHE A 886 -36.91 15.67 -22.44
N ILE A 887 -36.21 15.27 -21.38
CA ILE A 887 -36.63 14.14 -20.54
C ILE A 887 -37.99 14.40 -19.87
N GLU A 888 -38.21 15.61 -19.35
CA GLU A 888 -39.50 15.97 -18.75
C GLU A 888 -40.64 15.88 -19.76
N SER A 889 -40.39 16.26 -21.03
CA SER A 889 -41.36 16.10 -22.11
C SER A 889 -41.69 14.62 -22.37
N LEU A 890 -40.68 13.74 -22.45
CA LEU A 890 -40.87 12.31 -22.66
C LEU A 890 -41.67 11.66 -21.53
N VAL A 891 -41.43 12.05 -20.27
CA VAL A 891 -42.16 11.53 -19.12
C VAL A 891 -43.62 11.99 -19.15
N ARG A 892 -43.88 13.25 -19.51
CA ARG A 892 -45.25 13.76 -19.67
C ARG A 892 -46.00 13.00 -20.76
N ASP A 893 -45.36 12.72 -21.88
CA ASP A 893 -45.96 12.06 -23.05
C ASP A 893 -46.08 10.53 -22.86
N SER A 894 -45.34 9.96 -21.89
CA SER A 894 -45.34 8.52 -21.60
C SER A 894 -46.68 7.96 -21.11
N ARG A 895 -47.59 8.82 -20.61
CA ARG A 895 -48.90 8.41 -20.06
C ARG A 895 -49.78 7.65 -21.06
N HIS A 896 -49.55 7.84 -22.35
CA HIS A 896 -50.30 7.20 -23.44
C HIS A 896 -49.48 6.15 -24.19
N LYS A 897 -48.31 5.77 -23.69
CA LYS A 897 -47.39 4.81 -24.31
C LYS A 897 -47.52 3.42 -23.69
N SER A 898 -46.92 2.41 -24.32
CA SER A 898 -46.96 1.02 -23.83
C SER A 898 -46.19 0.87 -22.51
N PRO A 899 -46.53 -0.12 -21.65
CA PRO A 899 -45.78 -0.41 -20.42
C PRO A 899 -44.30 -0.69 -20.67
N GLN A 900 -43.97 -1.34 -21.79
CA GLN A 900 -42.58 -1.61 -22.18
C GLN A 900 -41.80 -0.32 -22.47
N TYR A 901 -42.43 0.66 -23.14
CA TYR A 901 -41.83 1.98 -23.36
C TYR A 901 -41.55 2.68 -22.02
N ILE A 902 -42.52 2.65 -21.09
CA ILE A 902 -42.38 3.26 -19.77
C ILE A 902 -41.23 2.62 -18.98
N GLN A 903 -41.14 1.29 -18.99
CA GLN A 903 -40.04 0.56 -18.34
C GLN A 903 -38.67 0.93 -18.92
N GLN A 904 -38.55 1.03 -20.24
CA GLN A 904 -37.32 1.46 -20.90
C GLN A 904 -36.95 2.91 -20.57
N LEU A 905 -37.94 3.80 -20.51
CA LEU A 905 -37.74 5.20 -20.14
C LEU A 905 -37.22 5.34 -18.70
N TYR A 906 -37.81 4.62 -17.75
CA TYR A 906 -37.34 4.65 -16.36
C TYR A 906 -35.97 4.00 -16.18
N GLN A 907 -35.64 2.96 -16.95
CA GLN A 907 -34.28 2.41 -16.99
C GLN A 907 -33.27 3.48 -17.46
N ILE A 908 -33.58 4.21 -18.53
CA ILE A 908 -32.74 5.31 -19.02
C ILE A 908 -32.56 6.38 -17.92
N ILE A 909 -33.66 6.81 -17.29
CA ILE A 909 -33.64 7.82 -16.21
C ILE A 909 -32.78 7.34 -15.03
N ALA A 910 -32.81 6.07 -14.67
CA ALA A 910 -31.97 5.50 -13.61
C ALA A 910 -30.47 5.59 -13.93
N TYR A 911 -30.07 5.28 -15.17
CA TYR A 911 -28.67 5.44 -15.61
C TYR A 911 -28.25 6.90 -15.63
N MET A 912 -29.13 7.80 -16.07
CA MET A 912 -28.89 9.26 -16.04
C MET A 912 -28.76 9.78 -14.60
N THR A 913 -29.62 9.31 -13.70
CA THR A 913 -29.57 9.64 -12.27
C THR A 913 -28.23 9.21 -11.71
N THR A 914 -27.82 7.96 -11.94
CA THR A 914 -26.51 7.44 -11.51
C THR A 914 -25.34 8.30 -12.02
N ALA A 915 -25.34 8.67 -13.31
CA ALA A 915 -24.31 9.52 -13.89
C ALA A 915 -24.30 10.94 -13.29
N SER A 916 -25.48 11.55 -13.09
CA SER A 916 -25.61 12.89 -12.50
C SER A 916 -25.14 12.95 -11.04
N PHE A 917 -25.34 11.88 -10.26
CA PHE A 917 -24.80 11.76 -8.91
C PHE A 917 -23.29 11.52 -8.91
N ALA A 918 -22.74 10.81 -9.90
CA ALA A 918 -21.30 10.63 -10.03
C ALA A 918 -20.56 11.96 -10.20
N CYS A 919 -21.00 12.80 -11.16
CA CYS A 919 -20.40 14.10 -11.43
C CYS A 919 -20.90 15.25 -10.53
N TYR A 920 -21.86 14.97 -9.64
CA TYR A 920 -22.47 15.95 -8.72
C TYR A 920 -23.14 17.14 -9.44
N ASP A 921 -23.86 16.87 -10.53
CA ASP A 921 -24.60 17.89 -11.27
C ASP A 921 -25.92 18.24 -10.55
N LEU A 922 -25.89 19.26 -9.68
CA LEU A 922 -27.04 19.74 -8.92
C LEU A 922 -28.28 20.06 -9.78
N LYS A 923 -28.09 20.54 -11.02
CA LYS A 923 -29.19 20.96 -11.89
C LYS A 923 -29.92 19.77 -12.47
N MET A 924 -29.19 18.70 -12.78
CA MET A 924 -29.76 17.49 -13.35
C MET A 924 -30.15 16.47 -12.28
N MET A 925 -29.33 16.26 -11.25
CA MET A 925 -29.49 15.16 -10.29
C MET A 925 -30.77 15.24 -9.46
N ARG A 926 -31.17 16.44 -8.98
CA ARG A 926 -32.40 16.56 -8.16
C ARG A 926 -33.65 16.30 -9.01
N PRO A 927 -33.83 16.92 -10.19
CA PRO A 927 -35.00 16.66 -11.02
C PRO A 927 -35.11 15.20 -11.48
N VAL A 928 -34.02 14.59 -11.99
CA VAL A 928 -34.09 13.19 -12.45
C VAL A 928 -34.31 12.20 -11.32
N PHE A 929 -33.74 12.45 -10.13
CA PHE A 929 -34.04 11.65 -8.94
C PHE A 929 -35.51 11.77 -8.54
N ARG A 930 -36.08 12.97 -8.58
CA ARG A 930 -37.50 13.19 -8.32
C ARG A 930 -38.38 12.44 -9.33
N ILE A 931 -38.06 12.54 -10.61
CA ILE A 931 -38.76 11.80 -11.68
C ILE A 931 -38.67 10.28 -11.42
N LEU A 932 -37.49 9.78 -11.03
CA LEU A 932 -37.31 8.36 -10.69
C LEU A 932 -38.17 7.94 -9.50
N CYS A 933 -38.24 8.78 -8.44
CA CYS A 933 -39.16 8.58 -7.32
C CYS A 933 -40.63 8.58 -7.75
N ASP A 934 -41.00 9.39 -8.76
CA ASP A 934 -42.37 9.41 -9.28
C ASP A 934 -42.77 8.07 -9.93
N GLY A 935 -41.80 7.31 -10.46
CA GLY A 935 -42.03 5.97 -11.01
C GLY A 935 -42.40 4.92 -9.95
N LEU A 936 -42.21 5.21 -8.65
CA LEU A 936 -42.58 4.31 -7.56
C LEU A 936 -44.05 4.42 -7.14
N TYR A 937 -44.81 5.40 -7.66
CA TYR A 937 -46.20 5.59 -7.24
C TYR A 937 -47.12 4.52 -7.86
N PRO A 938 -47.69 3.60 -7.05
CA PRO A 938 -48.54 2.51 -7.54
C PRO A 938 -49.88 3.02 -8.12
N GLU A 939 -50.26 4.27 -7.82
CA GLU A 939 -51.44 4.92 -8.39
C GLU A 939 -51.22 5.41 -9.83
N LYS A 940 -49.96 5.57 -10.26
CA LYS A 940 -49.60 6.11 -11.57
C LYS A 940 -49.05 5.06 -12.54
N HIS A 941 -48.52 3.96 -12.03
CA HIS A 941 -47.83 2.93 -12.81
C HIS A 941 -48.26 1.53 -12.40
N ASP A 942 -48.13 0.58 -13.33
CA ASP A 942 -48.42 -0.82 -13.05
C ASP A 942 -47.34 -1.46 -12.15
N SER A 943 -47.71 -2.54 -11.47
CA SER A 943 -46.83 -3.21 -10.49
C SER A 943 -45.47 -3.62 -11.05
N LYS A 944 -45.38 -4.07 -12.31
CA LYS A 944 -44.11 -4.50 -12.90
C LYS A 944 -43.17 -3.31 -13.11
N THR A 945 -43.71 -2.18 -13.55
CA THR A 945 -42.96 -0.94 -13.70
C THR A 945 -42.49 -0.41 -12.34
N CYS A 946 -43.34 -0.40 -11.32
CA CYS A 946 -42.93 0.02 -9.96
C CYS A 946 -41.80 -0.84 -9.40
N THR A 947 -41.87 -2.16 -9.57
CA THR A 947 -40.79 -3.07 -9.14
C THR A 947 -39.50 -2.82 -9.90
N LEU A 948 -39.56 -2.67 -11.23
CA LEU A 948 -38.38 -2.34 -12.04
C LEU A 948 -37.75 -1.01 -11.60
N VAL A 949 -38.57 0.03 -11.41
CA VAL A 949 -38.13 1.34 -10.94
C VAL A 949 -37.44 1.23 -9.58
N ALA A 950 -38.04 0.49 -8.64
CA ALA A 950 -37.46 0.24 -7.32
C ALA A 950 -36.09 -0.45 -7.42
N GLN A 951 -35.97 -1.48 -8.27
CA GLN A 951 -34.72 -2.19 -8.49
C GLN A 951 -33.63 -1.29 -9.12
N SER A 952 -33.99 -0.30 -9.93
CA SER A 952 -33.01 0.64 -10.51
C SER A 952 -32.26 1.49 -9.49
N PHE A 953 -32.81 1.71 -8.29
CA PHE A 953 -32.11 2.46 -7.23
C PHE A 953 -30.80 1.80 -6.80
N ARG A 954 -30.66 0.48 -7.03
CA ARG A 954 -29.42 -0.28 -6.81
C ARG A 954 -28.22 0.27 -7.58
N LEU A 955 -28.47 0.94 -8.71
CA LEU A 955 -27.44 1.44 -9.61
C LEU A 955 -26.77 2.72 -9.11
N ILE A 956 -27.51 3.59 -8.39
CA ILE A 956 -27.12 4.98 -8.13
C ILE A 956 -25.75 5.10 -7.42
N LEU A 957 -25.51 4.24 -6.43
CA LEU A 957 -24.25 4.20 -5.67
C LEU A 957 -23.44 2.91 -5.90
N ALA A 958 -23.87 2.05 -6.82
CA ALA A 958 -23.11 0.84 -7.14
C ALA A 958 -21.71 1.19 -7.68
N LYS A 959 -20.71 0.39 -7.32
CA LYS A 959 -19.39 0.46 -7.95
C LYS A 959 -19.58 0.21 -9.46
N SER A 960 -19.13 1.15 -10.27
CA SER A 960 -19.25 1.09 -11.73
C SER A 960 -17.86 1.01 -12.34
N ARG A 961 -17.70 0.13 -13.34
CA ARG A 961 -16.47 0.05 -14.15
C ARG A 961 -16.32 1.22 -15.12
N ILE A 962 -17.42 1.92 -15.40
CA ILE A 962 -17.50 3.03 -16.35
C ILE A 962 -17.42 4.37 -15.63
N LEU A 963 -18.19 4.52 -14.54
CA LEU A 963 -18.18 5.72 -13.70
C LEU A 963 -17.14 5.57 -12.58
N SER A 964 -15.86 5.50 -12.98
CA SER A 964 -14.72 5.36 -12.10
C SER A 964 -13.65 6.41 -12.38
N GLU A 965 -12.80 6.67 -11.38
CA GLU A 965 -11.64 7.56 -11.51
C GLU A 965 -10.65 7.04 -12.54
N ASP A 966 -10.51 5.71 -12.70
CA ASP A 966 -9.70 5.09 -13.75
C ASP A 966 -10.07 5.55 -15.17
N ASN A 967 -11.32 5.96 -15.39
CA ASN A 967 -11.80 6.45 -16.69
C ASN A 967 -11.84 7.99 -16.75
N TYR A 968 -11.16 8.65 -15.81
CA TYR A 968 -11.12 10.10 -15.67
C TYR A 968 -12.50 10.73 -15.43
N VAL A 969 -13.40 10.00 -14.74
CA VAL A 969 -14.69 10.53 -14.29
C VAL A 969 -14.53 11.09 -12.88
N GLN A 970 -14.86 12.36 -12.68
CA GLN A 970 -14.80 12.99 -11.36
C GLN A 970 -15.93 12.45 -10.46
N VAL A 971 -15.62 11.48 -9.60
CA VAL A 971 -16.57 10.87 -8.66
C VAL A 971 -16.47 11.56 -7.29
N ARG A 972 -17.49 12.33 -6.89
CA ARG A 972 -17.44 13.09 -5.63
C ARG A 972 -17.91 12.29 -4.42
N SER A 973 -17.15 12.30 -3.33
CA SER A 973 -17.50 11.63 -2.06
C SER A 973 -18.77 12.20 -1.41
N LEU A 974 -18.96 13.52 -1.46
CA LEU A 974 -20.10 14.25 -0.89
C LEU A 974 -21.47 13.82 -1.43
N ARG A 975 -21.52 13.13 -2.58
CA ARG A 975 -22.78 12.65 -3.20
C ARG A 975 -23.55 11.70 -2.29
N LYS A 976 -22.87 10.93 -1.42
CA LYS A 976 -23.52 9.95 -0.52
C LYS A 976 -24.39 10.64 0.52
N GLY A 977 -23.84 11.60 1.26
CA GLY A 977 -24.59 12.36 2.27
C GLY A 977 -25.73 13.18 1.64
N TYR A 978 -25.47 13.77 0.47
CA TYR A 978 -26.51 14.52 -0.25
C TYR A 978 -27.65 13.63 -0.78
N LEU A 979 -27.34 12.44 -1.30
CA LEU A 979 -28.36 11.47 -1.70
C LEU A 979 -29.21 11.02 -0.51
N LEU A 980 -28.59 10.77 0.65
CA LEU A 980 -29.31 10.36 1.87
C LEU A 980 -30.37 11.40 2.26
N GLU A 981 -30.03 12.69 2.22
CA GLU A 981 -30.98 13.79 2.44
C GLU A 981 -32.16 13.76 1.45
N LEU A 982 -31.89 13.46 0.17
CA LEU A 982 -32.92 13.35 -0.86
C LEU A 982 -33.85 12.14 -0.67
N THR A 983 -33.49 11.14 0.15
CA THR A 983 -34.35 9.98 0.41
C THR A 983 -35.48 10.23 1.42
N LYS A 984 -35.46 11.34 2.17
CA LYS A 984 -36.49 11.67 3.18
C LYS A 984 -37.94 11.55 2.69
N PRO A 985 -38.30 11.97 1.46
CA PRO A 985 -39.64 11.75 0.92
C PRO A 985 -39.99 10.27 0.71
N LEU A 986 -39.02 9.42 0.37
CA LEU A 986 -39.22 7.98 0.23
C LEU A 986 -39.54 7.34 1.58
N PHE A 987 -38.83 7.70 2.64
CA PHE A 987 -39.15 7.29 4.00
C PHE A 987 -40.56 7.71 4.41
N THR A 988 -40.96 8.93 4.05
CA THR A 988 -42.30 9.44 4.35
C THR A 988 -43.38 8.62 3.65
N LYS A 989 -43.17 8.26 2.37
CA LYS A 989 -44.09 7.41 1.61
C LYS A 989 -44.11 5.98 2.12
N TYR A 990 -42.96 5.39 2.42
CA TYR A 990 -42.85 4.09 3.08
C TYR A 990 -43.69 4.05 4.37
N ARG A 991 -43.52 5.01 5.29
CA ARG A 991 -44.31 5.09 6.52
C ARG A 991 -45.81 5.18 6.25
N LEU A 992 -46.21 5.90 5.20
CA LEU A 992 -47.61 6.03 4.80
C LEU A 992 -48.19 4.67 4.40
N TYR A 993 -47.52 3.95 3.50
CA TYR A 993 -47.96 2.61 3.07
C TYR A 993 -47.90 1.56 4.18
N SER A 994 -46.99 1.70 5.15
CA SER A 994 -46.95 0.84 6.35
C SER A 994 -48.13 1.08 7.30
N LYS A 995 -48.77 2.27 7.29
CA LYS A 995 -49.87 2.64 8.21
C LYS A 995 -51.27 2.58 7.60
N LEU A 996 -51.40 2.51 6.28
CA LEU A 996 -52.71 2.50 5.64
C LEU A 996 -53.51 1.23 6.04
N VAL A 997 -54.79 1.39 6.35
CA VAL A 997 -55.77 0.30 6.40
C VAL A 997 -56.71 0.55 5.23
N THR A 998 -56.39 0.01 4.05
CA THR A 998 -57.21 0.20 2.85
C THR A 998 -57.92 -1.09 2.46
N GLN A 999 -59.07 -0.98 1.81
CA GLN A 999 -59.93 -2.09 1.37
C GLN A 999 -59.25 -3.05 0.35
N ASN A 1000 -57.99 -2.80 -0.03
CA ASN A 1000 -57.29 -3.53 -1.10
C ASN A 1000 -55.85 -3.93 -0.67
N ILE A 1001 -55.77 -4.95 0.19
CA ILE A 1001 -54.55 -5.46 0.86
C ILE A 1001 -53.39 -5.71 -0.14
N GLY A 1002 -53.69 -6.23 -1.33
CA GLY A 1002 -52.68 -6.55 -2.35
C GLY A 1002 -51.95 -5.34 -2.95
N CYS A 1003 -52.58 -4.16 -3.01
CA CYS A 1003 -51.95 -2.94 -3.53
C CYS A 1003 -51.01 -2.31 -2.48
N GLN A 1004 -51.39 -2.42 -1.21
CA GLN A 1004 -50.60 -1.92 -0.09
C GLN A 1004 -49.28 -2.66 0.09
N HIS A 1005 -49.29 -3.99 0.09
CA HIS A 1005 -48.07 -4.80 0.21
C HIS A 1005 -47.10 -4.53 -0.94
N LYS A 1006 -47.60 -4.44 -2.17
CA LYS A 1006 -46.77 -4.14 -3.36
C LYS A 1006 -46.19 -2.73 -3.35
N GLY A 1007 -46.95 -1.75 -2.88
CA GLY A 1007 -46.47 -0.38 -2.68
C GLY A 1007 -45.37 -0.31 -1.63
N LYS A 1008 -45.57 -0.93 -0.46
CA LYS A 1008 -44.58 -1.02 0.62
C LYS A 1008 -43.26 -1.66 0.14
N ASP A 1009 -43.35 -2.80 -0.53
CA ASP A 1009 -42.18 -3.53 -1.03
C ASP A 1009 -41.37 -2.70 -2.04
N SER A 1010 -42.05 -1.95 -2.91
CA SER A 1010 -41.38 -1.07 -3.89
C SER A 1010 -40.52 0.01 -3.22
N TYR A 1011 -41.00 0.61 -2.13
CA TYR A 1011 -40.20 1.58 -1.37
C TYR A 1011 -39.06 0.92 -0.58
N LEU A 1012 -39.28 -0.26 0.01
CA LEU A 1012 -38.23 -1.01 0.70
C LEU A 1012 -37.09 -1.39 -0.25
N ILE A 1013 -37.42 -1.94 -1.43
CA ILE A 1013 -36.43 -2.28 -2.47
C ILE A 1013 -35.62 -1.05 -2.91
N ALA A 1014 -36.30 0.10 -3.10
CA ALA A 1014 -35.63 1.34 -3.49
C ALA A 1014 -34.68 1.86 -2.38
N LEU A 1015 -35.13 1.86 -1.12
CA LEU A 1015 -34.36 2.34 0.02
C LEU A 1015 -33.09 1.49 0.23
N ILE A 1016 -33.20 0.16 0.29
CA ILE A 1016 -32.01 -0.69 0.49
C ILE A 1016 -31.02 -0.58 -0.66
N GLY A 1017 -31.49 -0.36 -1.89
CA GLY A 1017 -30.65 -0.08 -3.06
C GLY A 1017 -29.68 1.09 -2.85
N ILE A 1018 -30.10 2.11 -2.09
CA ILE A 1018 -29.27 3.26 -1.68
C ILE A 1018 -28.46 2.94 -0.43
N LEU A 1019 -29.13 2.48 0.64
CA LEU A 1019 -28.54 2.37 1.98
C LEU A 1019 -27.38 1.38 2.04
N ARG A 1020 -27.40 0.29 1.25
CA ARG A 1020 -26.36 -0.75 1.27
C ARG A 1020 -24.94 -0.25 0.94
N SER A 1021 -24.83 0.90 0.27
CA SER A 1021 -23.55 1.47 -0.17
C SER A 1021 -23.00 2.53 0.80
N MET A 1022 -23.66 2.68 1.95
CA MET A 1022 -23.37 3.65 2.99
C MET A 1022 -22.93 2.96 4.28
N GLU A 1023 -22.00 3.59 4.99
CA GLU A 1023 -21.53 3.10 6.28
C GLU A 1023 -22.52 3.49 7.39
N LEU A 1024 -22.64 2.65 8.43
CA LEU A 1024 -23.60 2.87 9.51
C LEU A 1024 -23.48 4.25 10.17
N PRO A 1025 -22.28 4.80 10.47
CA PRO A 1025 -22.18 6.14 11.05
C PRO A 1025 -22.78 7.24 10.17
N LEU A 1026 -22.66 7.13 8.85
CA LEU A 1026 -23.24 8.09 7.91
C LEU A 1026 -24.77 8.01 7.91
N LEU A 1027 -25.34 6.80 8.02
CA LEU A 1027 -26.78 6.59 8.09
C LEU A 1027 -27.39 7.21 9.35
N LEU A 1028 -26.73 7.02 10.50
CA LEU A 1028 -27.20 7.51 11.80
C LEU A 1028 -27.17 9.04 11.94
N ASN A 1029 -26.44 9.75 11.07
CA ASN A 1029 -26.48 11.21 11.02
C ASN A 1029 -27.82 11.76 10.49
N VAL A 1030 -28.58 10.96 9.74
CA VAL A 1030 -29.82 11.40 9.08
C VAL A 1030 -31.05 10.60 9.52
N ILE A 1031 -30.88 9.32 9.83
CA ILE A 1031 -31.95 8.39 10.20
C ILE A 1031 -31.78 7.99 11.66
N SER A 1032 -32.85 8.05 12.44
CA SER A 1032 -32.80 7.58 13.83
C SER A 1032 -32.61 6.06 13.89
N ILE A 1033 -31.93 5.57 14.93
CA ILE A 1033 -31.67 4.14 15.11
C ILE A 1033 -32.97 3.32 15.16
N GLU A 1034 -34.01 3.83 15.84
CA GLU A 1034 -35.32 3.16 15.93
C GLU A 1034 -35.99 3.02 14.57
N GLU A 1035 -35.93 4.07 13.74
CA GLU A 1035 -36.47 4.03 12.39
C GLU A 1035 -35.69 3.07 11.49
N LEU A 1036 -34.36 3.04 11.62
CA LEU A 1036 -33.50 2.15 10.85
C LEU A 1036 -33.74 0.69 11.21
N VAL A 1037 -33.91 0.37 12.50
CA VAL A 1037 -34.26 -0.99 12.96
C VAL A 1037 -35.63 -1.41 12.43
N ALA A 1038 -36.65 -0.56 12.56
CA ALA A 1038 -38.00 -0.85 12.06
C ALA A 1038 -38.02 -1.07 10.53
N LEU A 1039 -37.33 -0.22 9.77
CA LEU A 1039 -37.15 -0.37 8.33
C LEU A 1039 -36.46 -1.70 7.99
N THR A 1040 -35.37 -2.01 8.70
CA THR A 1040 -34.56 -3.21 8.43
C THR A 1040 -35.36 -4.47 8.66
N LEU A 1041 -36.08 -4.53 9.78
CA LEU A 1041 -36.98 -5.63 10.07
C LEU A 1041 -37.99 -5.77 8.93
N ASP A 1042 -38.71 -4.71 8.56
CA ASP A 1042 -39.73 -4.77 7.50
C ASP A 1042 -39.15 -5.19 6.15
N GLY A 1043 -37.94 -4.75 5.85
CA GLY A 1043 -37.17 -5.15 4.68
C GLY A 1043 -36.83 -6.64 4.62
N THR A 1044 -36.70 -7.32 5.77
CA THR A 1044 -36.51 -8.78 5.76
C THR A 1044 -37.71 -9.50 5.14
N ASN A 1045 -38.94 -8.99 5.23
CA ASN A 1045 -40.16 -9.63 4.72
C ASN A 1045 -40.57 -9.23 3.28
N VAL A 1046 -39.66 -8.67 2.48
CA VAL A 1046 -39.94 -8.32 1.08
C VAL A 1046 -40.27 -9.59 0.27
N SER A 1047 -41.42 -9.60 -0.40
CA SER A 1047 -42.04 -10.85 -0.91
C SER A 1047 -41.64 -11.25 -2.34
N ASN A 1048 -41.11 -10.32 -3.14
CA ASN A 1048 -40.77 -10.56 -4.56
C ASN A 1048 -39.37 -10.07 -4.97
N ASP A 1049 -38.43 -10.01 -4.03
CA ASP A 1049 -37.07 -9.59 -4.30
C ASP A 1049 -36.06 -10.13 -3.28
N ASP A 1050 -35.52 -11.32 -3.57
CA ASP A 1050 -34.56 -12.00 -2.69
C ASP A 1050 -33.28 -11.20 -2.45
N TRP A 1051 -32.86 -10.40 -3.43
CA TRP A 1051 -31.68 -9.56 -3.27
C TRP A 1051 -31.91 -8.49 -2.20
N ALA A 1052 -33.06 -7.80 -2.25
CA ALA A 1052 -33.39 -6.78 -1.26
C ALA A 1052 -33.51 -7.41 0.14
N LYS A 1053 -34.18 -8.56 0.22
CA LYS A 1053 -34.30 -9.38 1.43
C LYS A 1053 -32.92 -9.71 2.03
N ALA A 1054 -32.00 -10.24 1.22
CA ALA A 1054 -30.65 -10.58 1.66
C ALA A 1054 -29.87 -9.35 2.18
N GLU A 1055 -29.94 -8.21 1.50
CA GLU A 1055 -29.24 -6.99 1.91
C GLU A 1055 -29.81 -6.40 3.22
N TYR A 1056 -31.12 -6.52 3.45
CA TYR A 1056 -31.72 -6.16 4.74
C TYR A 1056 -31.30 -7.10 5.87
N ILE A 1057 -31.17 -8.41 5.61
CA ILE A 1057 -30.63 -9.35 6.61
C ILE A 1057 -29.17 -9.02 6.92
N LYS A 1058 -28.35 -8.66 5.91
CA LYS A 1058 -26.97 -8.19 6.14
C LYS A 1058 -26.92 -6.91 6.97
N LEU A 1059 -27.81 -5.95 6.70
CA LEU A 1059 -27.94 -4.73 7.51
C LEU A 1059 -28.34 -5.06 8.95
N LEU A 1060 -29.20 -6.05 9.17
CA LEU A 1060 -29.56 -6.54 10.50
C LEU A 1060 -28.35 -7.13 11.24
N CYS A 1061 -27.50 -7.92 10.57
CA CYS A 1061 -26.24 -8.41 11.15
C CYS A 1061 -25.35 -7.25 11.61
N VAL A 1062 -25.24 -6.19 10.80
CA VAL A 1062 -24.45 -5.00 11.14
C VAL A 1062 -25.03 -4.29 12.37
N LEU A 1063 -26.35 -4.13 12.42
CA LEU A 1063 -27.04 -3.50 13.55
C LEU A 1063 -26.88 -4.28 14.85
N ILE A 1064 -26.98 -5.62 14.83
CA ILE A 1064 -26.78 -6.45 16.03
C ILE A 1064 -25.35 -6.32 16.55
N ARG A 1065 -24.34 -6.33 15.66
CA ARG A 1065 -22.92 -6.24 16.05
C ARG A 1065 -22.52 -4.86 16.57
N GLN A 1066 -23.05 -3.79 15.98
CA GLN A 1066 -22.60 -2.43 16.28
C GLN A 1066 -23.55 -1.65 17.21
N GLN A 1067 -24.82 -2.07 17.35
CA GLN A 1067 -25.87 -1.40 18.13
C GLN A 1067 -26.73 -2.39 18.94
N PRO A 1068 -26.12 -3.26 19.77
CA PRO A 1068 -26.81 -4.37 20.44
C PRO A 1068 -27.96 -3.91 21.35
N GLU A 1069 -27.77 -2.85 22.13
CA GLU A 1069 -28.76 -2.29 23.07
C GLU A 1069 -30.08 -1.89 22.39
N ASN A 1070 -30.01 -1.36 21.17
CA ASN A 1070 -31.18 -0.94 20.42
C ASN A 1070 -31.88 -2.13 19.74
N THR A 1071 -31.13 -3.15 19.33
CA THR A 1071 -31.70 -4.38 18.75
C THR A 1071 -32.28 -5.33 19.79
N GLU A 1072 -31.84 -5.25 21.05
CA GLU A 1072 -32.30 -6.11 22.15
C GLU A 1072 -33.83 -6.01 22.35
N LYS A 1073 -34.39 -4.80 22.19
CA LYS A 1073 -35.84 -4.53 22.29
C LYS A 1073 -36.69 -5.27 21.26
N HIS A 1074 -36.07 -5.80 20.20
CA HIS A 1074 -36.74 -6.42 19.06
C HIS A 1074 -36.39 -7.91 18.88
N ILE A 1075 -35.72 -8.53 19.86
CA ILE A 1075 -35.24 -9.93 19.76
C ILE A 1075 -36.34 -10.90 19.35
N ASP A 1076 -37.55 -10.80 19.92
CA ASP A 1076 -38.64 -11.73 19.59
C ASP A 1076 -39.03 -11.67 18.11
N ILE A 1077 -39.17 -10.44 17.58
CA ILE A 1077 -39.53 -10.19 16.18
C ILE A 1077 -38.39 -10.64 15.26
N ILE A 1078 -37.13 -10.42 15.66
CA ILE A 1078 -35.95 -10.87 14.92
C ILE A 1078 -35.95 -12.40 14.82
N ILE A 1079 -36.11 -13.10 15.94
CA ILE A 1079 -36.11 -14.56 16.00
C ILE A 1079 -37.26 -15.12 15.15
N GLU A 1080 -38.47 -14.62 15.33
CA GLU A 1080 -39.65 -15.04 14.56
C GLU A 1080 -39.41 -14.91 13.05
N ARG A 1081 -38.98 -13.71 12.60
CA ARG A 1081 -38.73 -13.46 11.17
C ARG A 1081 -37.58 -14.28 10.59
N MET A 1082 -36.57 -14.62 11.38
CA MET A 1082 -35.47 -15.47 10.88
C MET A 1082 -35.88 -16.95 10.84
N ILE A 1083 -36.65 -17.42 11.82
CA ILE A 1083 -37.19 -18.79 11.86
C ILE A 1083 -38.07 -19.06 10.64
N GLU A 1084 -38.97 -18.14 10.30
CA GLU A 1084 -39.85 -18.26 9.12
C GLU A 1084 -39.06 -18.53 7.82
N ARG A 1085 -37.82 -18.03 7.74
CA ARG A 1085 -36.94 -18.20 6.58
C ARG A 1085 -36.17 -19.50 6.62
N THR A 1086 -35.73 -19.94 7.80
CA THR A 1086 -34.96 -21.18 7.96
C THR A 1086 -35.84 -22.43 7.87
N HIS A 1087 -37.13 -22.29 8.14
CA HIS A 1087 -38.09 -23.37 8.08
C HIS A 1087 -38.44 -23.73 6.62
N ASN A 1088 -37.64 -24.61 6.02
CA ASN A 1088 -37.77 -25.01 4.62
C ASN A 1088 -38.01 -26.51 4.50
N THR A 1089 -39.29 -26.91 4.43
CA THR A 1089 -39.70 -28.32 4.31
C THR A 1089 -40.51 -28.55 3.04
N LEU A 1090 -40.72 -29.82 2.67
CA LEU A 1090 -41.51 -30.17 1.49
C LEU A 1090 -42.99 -29.75 1.61
N GLU A 1091 -43.54 -29.78 2.84
CA GLU A 1091 -44.92 -29.37 3.13
C GLU A 1091 -45.06 -27.86 3.34
N ARG A 1092 -43.98 -27.20 3.78
CA ARG A 1092 -43.91 -25.75 3.99
C ARG A 1092 -42.59 -25.21 3.42
N PRO A 1093 -42.54 -24.94 2.10
CA PRO A 1093 -41.34 -24.38 1.47
C PRO A 1093 -41.12 -22.94 1.96
N SER A 1094 -39.87 -22.60 2.24
CA SER A 1094 -39.48 -21.25 2.64
C SER A 1094 -39.66 -20.26 1.49
N ASP A 1095 -40.07 -19.03 1.80
CA ASP A 1095 -40.17 -17.91 0.86
C ASP A 1095 -38.80 -17.28 0.53
N ALA A 1096 -37.72 -17.81 1.11
CA ALA A 1096 -36.37 -17.28 1.03
C ALA A 1096 -35.43 -18.19 0.23
N ASN A 1097 -34.60 -17.59 -0.64
CA ASN A 1097 -33.55 -18.31 -1.36
C ASN A 1097 -32.44 -18.84 -0.43
N VAL A 1098 -31.55 -19.67 -0.97
CA VAL A 1098 -30.45 -20.31 -0.20
C VAL A 1098 -29.59 -19.28 0.54
N GLU A 1099 -29.22 -18.17 -0.11
CA GLU A 1099 -28.42 -17.10 0.51
C GLU A 1099 -29.13 -16.50 1.73
N CYS A 1100 -30.42 -16.16 1.60
CA CYS A 1100 -31.22 -15.60 2.69
C CYS A 1100 -31.34 -16.58 3.87
N ARG A 1101 -31.47 -17.90 3.62
CA ARG A 1101 -31.54 -18.91 4.69
C ARG A 1101 -30.24 -19.03 5.45
N ILE A 1102 -29.09 -19.00 4.75
CA ILE A 1102 -27.76 -18.98 5.38
C ILE A 1102 -27.60 -17.70 6.22
N LEU A 1103 -27.94 -16.53 5.66
CA LEU A 1103 -27.85 -15.26 6.39
C LEU A 1103 -28.80 -15.21 7.60
N ALA A 1104 -29.99 -15.80 7.51
CA ALA A 1104 -30.92 -15.88 8.63
C ALA A 1104 -30.35 -16.71 9.79
N LEU A 1105 -29.68 -17.84 9.48
CA LEU A 1105 -28.97 -18.64 10.49
C LEU A 1105 -27.78 -17.89 11.11
N GLU A 1106 -27.07 -17.08 10.33
CA GLU A 1106 -26.02 -16.20 10.84
C GLU A 1106 -26.61 -15.11 11.77
N VAL A 1107 -27.76 -14.51 11.44
CA VAL A 1107 -28.46 -13.59 12.36
C VAL A 1107 -28.84 -14.30 13.66
N LEU A 1108 -29.42 -15.51 13.59
CA LEU A 1108 -29.79 -16.27 14.80
C LEU A 1108 -28.55 -16.58 15.66
N ARG A 1109 -27.44 -16.96 15.03
CA ARG A 1109 -26.16 -17.15 15.70
C ARG A 1109 -25.68 -15.86 16.39
N LEU A 1110 -25.72 -14.72 15.71
CA LEU A 1110 -25.34 -13.44 16.30
C LEU A 1110 -26.26 -13.04 17.46
N VAL A 1111 -27.56 -13.34 17.38
CA VAL A 1111 -28.50 -13.12 18.50
C VAL A 1111 -28.10 -13.99 19.69
N ILE A 1112 -27.71 -15.25 19.48
CA ILE A 1112 -27.22 -16.14 20.54
C ILE A 1112 -25.91 -15.62 21.15
N GLU A 1113 -24.95 -15.21 20.32
CA GLU A 1113 -23.64 -14.75 20.79
C GLU A 1113 -23.73 -13.44 21.58
N ASN A 1114 -24.59 -12.51 21.16
CA ASN A 1114 -24.71 -11.19 21.82
C ASN A 1114 -25.75 -11.15 22.94
N PHE A 1115 -26.81 -11.96 22.88
CA PHE A 1115 -27.95 -11.92 23.81
C PHE A 1115 -28.24 -13.28 24.49
N GLY A 1116 -27.32 -14.25 24.41
CA GLY A 1116 -27.51 -15.62 24.88
C GLY A 1116 -27.90 -15.77 26.36
N LEU A 1117 -27.47 -14.83 27.20
CA LEU A 1117 -27.78 -14.76 28.63
C LEU A 1117 -29.18 -14.17 28.90
N SER A 1118 -29.70 -13.30 28.02
CA SER A 1118 -31.04 -12.70 28.13
C SER A 1118 -32.13 -13.49 27.39
N LEU A 1119 -31.76 -14.56 26.68
CA LEU A 1119 -32.71 -15.49 26.06
C LEU A 1119 -33.37 -16.41 27.10
N MET A 1120 -34.69 -16.23 27.27
CA MET A 1120 -35.52 -17.08 28.15
C MET A 1120 -35.45 -18.58 27.77
N PRO A 1121 -35.56 -19.51 28.73
CA PRO A 1121 -35.46 -20.95 28.48
C PRO A 1121 -36.41 -21.48 27.39
N PHE A 1122 -37.63 -20.95 27.31
CA PHE A 1122 -38.60 -21.35 26.28
C PHE A 1122 -38.14 -20.98 24.85
N ARG A 1123 -37.44 -19.85 24.68
CA ARG A 1123 -36.89 -19.42 23.39
C ARG A 1123 -35.78 -20.35 22.93
N LYS A 1124 -34.94 -20.82 23.86
CA LYS A 1124 -33.86 -21.78 23.56
C LYS A 1124 -34.42 -23.10 23.04
N VAL A 1125 -35.50 -23.60 23.65
CA VAL A 1125 -36.18 -24.84 23.21
C VAL A 1125 -36.79 -24.68 21.82
N ALA A 1126 -37.50 -23.58 21.57
CA ALA A 1126 -38.09 -23.28 20.25
C ALA A 1126 -37.00 -23.17 19.17
N LEU A 1127 -35.90 -22.47 19.46
CA LEU A 1127 -34.78 -22.32 18.53
C LEU A 1127 -34.08 -23.66 18.24
N MET A 1128 -33.91 -24.52 19.25
CA MET A 1128 -33.34 -25.87 19.05
C MET A 1128 -34.19 -26.73 18.13
N ALA A 1129 -35.52 -26.67 18.27
CA ALA A 1129 -36.43 -27.40 17.38
C ALA A 1129 -36.31 -26.91 15.93
N GLU A 1130 -36.26 -25.60 15.71
CA GLU A 1130 -36.11 -25.02 14.38
C GLU A 1130 -34.73 -25.28 13.75
N LEU A 1131 -33.66 -25.23 14.55
CA LEU A 1131 -32.32 -25.58 14.07
C LEU A 1131 -32.20 -27.07 13.70
N ALA A 1132 -32.98 -27.95 14.34
CA ALA A 1132 -33.06 -29.35 13.93
C ALA A 1132 -33.70 -29.49 12.54
N VAL A 1133 -34.77 -28.73 12.28
CA VAL A 1133 -35.40 -28.68 10.94
C VAL A 1133 -34.42 -28.12 9.89
N ALA A 1134 -33.70 -27.05 10.20
CA ALA A 1134 -32.73 -26.45 9.26
C ALA A 1134 -31.50 -27.32 8.99
N LYS A 1135 -31.13 -28.24 9.90
CA LYS A 1135 -30.08 -29.25 9.68
C LYS A 1135 -30.46 -30.29 8.64
N ASP A 1136 -31.74 -30.45 8.35
CA ASP A 1136 -32.27 -31.33 7.31
C ASP A 1136 -32.62 -30.57 6.00
N ASP A 1137 -32.19 -29.29 5.84
CA ASP A 1137 -32.40 -28.52 4.61
C ASP A 1137 -31.77 -29.21 3.40
N CYS A 1138 -32.37 -29.04 2.21
CA CYS A 1138 -31.89 -29.63 0.97
C CYS A 1138 -30.48 -29.16 0.57
N HIS A 1139 -30.05 -27.95 0.97
CA HIS A 1139 -28.76 -27.38 0.59
C HIS A 1139 -27.68 -27.55 1.68
N ALA A 1140 -26.51 -28.09 1.31
CA ALA A 1140 -25.42 -28.40 2.26
C ALA A 1140 -24.93 -27.19 3.07
N GLY A 1141 -24.80 -26.02 2.43
CA GLY A 1141 -24.37 -24.79 3.12
C GLY A 1141 -25.35 -24.32 4.21
N VAL A 1142 -26.66 -24.56 4.05
CA VAL A 1142 -27.66 -24.23 5.07
C VAL A 1142 -27.52 -25.18 6.27
N ARG A 1143 -27.33 -26.49 6.00
CA ARG A 1143 -27.07 -27.49 7.06
C ARG A 1143 -25.82 -27.17 7.87
N GLN A 1144 -24.74 -26.75 7.21
CA GLN A 1144 -23.50 -26.34 7.86
C GLN A 1144 -23.72 -25.09 8.75
N ALA A 1145 -24.39 -24.06 8.25
CA ALA A 1145 -24.71 -22.87 9.02
C ALA A 1145 -25.62 -23.19 10.23
N ALA A 1146 -26.59 -24.10 10.06
CA ALA A 1146 -27.46 -24.57 11.14
C ALA A 1146 -26.70 -25.36 12.21
N ALA A 1147 -25.72 -26.18 11.80
CA ALA A 1147 -24.82 -26.87 12.73
C ALA A 1147 -23.98 -25.88 13.54
N GLN A 1148 -23.40 -24.86 12.89
CA GLN A 1148 -22.63 -23.80 13.57
C GLN A 1148 -23.50 -23.00 14.54
N CYS A 1149 -24.70 -22.59 14.14
CA CYS A 1149 -25.65 -21.89 15.00
C CYS A 1149 -26.08 -22.76 16.20
N SER A 1150 -26.28 -24.06 15.98
CA SER A 1150 -26.59 -25.02 17.05
C SER A 1150 -25.44 -25.20 18.03
N LEU A 1151 -24.19 -25.20 17.57
CA LEU A 1151 -23.01 -25.24 18.44
C LEU A 1151 -22.96 -23.97 19.30
N ALA A 1152 -23.13 -22.79 18.70
CA ALA A 1152 -23.14 -21.53 19.43
C ALA A 1152 -24.17 -21.54 20.58
N LEU A 1153 -25.38 -22.08 20.32
CA LEU A 1153 -26.43 -22.21 21.34
C LEU A 1153 -26.08 -23.16 22.50
N ILE A 1154 -25.32 -24.23 22.21
CA ILE A 1154 -24.85 -25.20 23.23
C ILE A 1154 -23.74 -24.60 24.09
N TYR A 1155 -22.86 -23.78 23.50
CA TYR A 1155 -21.70 -23.19 24.18
C TYR A 1155 -21.99 -21.87 24.91
N VAL A 1156 -23.23 -21.36 24.88
CA VAL A 1156 -23.63 -20.27 25.77
C VAL A 1156 -23.52 -20.77 27.21
N LYS A 1157 -22.42 -20.42 27.90
CA LYS A 1157 -22.21 -20.72 29.32
C LYS A 1157 -23.41 -20.21 30.11
N VAL A 1158 -24.07 -21.12 30.83
CA VAL A 1158 -25.09 -20.84 31.85
C VAL A 1158 -24.53 -19.90 32.90
#